data_AF-A0A522ECS1-F1
#
_entry.id   AF-A0A522ECS1-F1
#
_cell.length_a   1.000
_cell.length_b   1.000
_cell.length_c   1.000
_cell.angle_alpha   90.00
_cell.angle_beta   90.00
_cell.angle_gamma   90.00
#
_symmetry.space_group_name_H-M   'P 1'
#
loop_
_entity.id
_entity.type
_entity.pdbx_description
1 polymer ?
#
loop_
_entity_poly.entity_id
_entity_poly.type
_entity_poly.pdbx_seq_one_letter_code
_entity_poly.pdbx_strand_id
1 'polypeptide(L)'
;AGVSPYGDKSWSMEALRAQLQVLPKFDKFLLLLLDILQRDGFIVRDSGRIRFTLKAQRCWTDEINVLERRVDDEFPGFKPLYEMVAYCVAHYRDALSGKIEAISVLYPDGDRSLISETGKKTLEHSNHRVYYQLLNQHVHDLVDESDDVVRILEIGGGSGVLTGIIAPGLKGKKVEYYFTDIGKSFVLKVQRQAENIGLDFMRFAVFDIFEDPAAQGFELQSFDLIYGLDVVHATPDIRRAIACVSRLLKPGGELCLVETPPIPRWYEMVWGLAEGWWYFEDAELRSGTTPLLTPDAWQNVMQAGGVFNHVAVFPTAPEQRMTTDCCLVVGKMAGHSHHISRNEMTRKRRRAETIRQLLDMERAGAEVKICTVDVCDVTAMQKLARDIGPVNGVFHAAASDSRGYLAIQDQQRSLAELQPKVQGTLALQHSIDFKTLDFVLLFSSLNAITGGQGNIAYTAANCYLDAFAQYCRQQDLGRVYAVDWDRWQSIGQAVAFEDRVLNSSGVKLEGGISDAEGFEAIRRVLISPYPQILVNTGRAAGPVPPMPAAEDNGSTGHQRPHSLQAYRAPETGMERQIAAVWTEVLGIREPGIDDDFAALGGDSLIAIRVMSRLKESLAMNLEVRLAFEYNTIAKLAKQVESLQAALAVSGARHDDDEMEYEGGVI
;
A
#
# COMPACT_ATOMS: atom_id res chain seq x y z
N ALA A 1 -7.42 -38.42 -9.69
CA ALA A 1 -6.25 -38.97 -10.40
C ALA A 1 -5.89 -40.41 -9.96
N GLY A 2 -6.84 -41.23 -9.51
CA GLY A 2 -6.54 -42.61 -9.07
C GLY A 2 -5.81 -42.74 -7.72
N VAL A 3 -5.46 -41.62 -7.07
CA VAL A 3 -5.04 -41.59 -5.67
C VAL A 3 -6.28 -41.47 -4.80
N SER A 4 -6.61 -42.53 -4.08
CA SER A 4 -7.65 -42.51 -3.05
C SER A 4 -7.03 -42.04 -1.74
N PRO A 5 -7.61 -41.04 -1.05
CA PRO A 5 -7.22 -40.71 0.31
C PRO A 5 -7.74 -41.74 1.33
N TYR A 6 -8.47 -42.76 0.88
CA TYR A 6 -9.08 -43.80 1.70
C TYR A 6 -8.35 -45.13 1.55
N GLY A 7 -8.18 -45.85 2.67
CA GLY A 7 -7.60 -47.19 2.74
C GLY A 7 -6.10 -47.23 3.10
N ASP A 8 -5.53 -48.43 3.19
CA ASP A 8 -4.18 -48.65 3.74
C ASP A 8 -3.03 -48.53 2.72
N LYS A 9 -3.31 -47.98 1.53
CA LYS A 9 -2.31 -47.88 0.45
C LYS A 9 -1.23 -46.85 0.82
N SER A 10 0.03 -47.30 0.79
CA SER A 10 1.20 -46.44 0.94
C SER A 10 1.81 -46.05 -0.41
N TRP A 11 2.31 -44.83 -0.54
CA TRP A 11 2.93 -44.30 -1.75
C TRP A 11 4.36 -43.84 -1.46
N SER A 12 5.30 -44.02 -2.39
CA SER A 12 6.51 -43.19 -2.39
C SER A 12 6.19 -41.81 -2.98
N MET A 13 7.02 -40.80 -2.69
CA MET A 13 6.86 -39.47 -3.27
C MET A 13 6.84 -39.51 -4.81
N GLU A 14 7.76 -40.27 -5.42
CA GLU A 14 7.86 -40.45 -6.87
C GLU A 14 6.59 -41.11 -7.46
N ALA A 15 6.10 -42.17 -6.82
CA ALA A 15 4.90 -42.86 -7.28
C ALA A 15 3.66 -41.98 -7.14
N LEU A 16 3.56 -41.20 -6.05
CA LEU A 16 2.47 -40.27 -5.84
C LEU A 16 2.49 -39.16 -6.90
N ARG A 17 3.65 -38.54 -7.13
CA ARG A 17 3.85 -37.51 -8.15
C ARG A 17 3.45 -38.02 -9.54
N ALA A 18 3.96 -39.19 -9.94
CA ALA A 18 3.66 -39.79 -11.22
C ALA A 18 2.16 -40.09 -11.37
N GLN A 19 1.53 -40.62 -10.32
CA GLN A 19 0.09 -40.91 -10.33
C GLN A 19 -0.77 -39.63 -10.42
N LEU A 20 -0.35 -38.55 -9.75
CA LEU A 20 -1.01 -37.25 -9.81
C LEU A 20 -0.66 -36.47 -11.08
N GLN A 21 0.33 -36.93 -11.85
CA GLN A 21 0.88 -36.25 -13.03
C GLN A 21 1.44 -34.86 -12.72
N VAL A 22 1.98 -34.65 -11.52
CA VAL A 22 2.54 -33.36 -11.12
C VAL A 22 3.91 -33.16 -11.78
N LEU A 23 4.11 -32.03 -12.45
CA LEU A 23 5.38 -31.67 -13.08
C LEU A 23 6.48 -31.46 -12.02
N PRO A 24 7.76 -31.82 -12.31
CA PRO A 24 8.86 -31.68 -11.36
C PRO A 24 9.04 -30.26 -10.79
N LYS A 25 8.73 -29.23 -11.57
CA LYS A 25 8.79 -27.83 -11.11
C LYS A 25 7.86 -27.49 -9.95
N PHE A 26 6.86 -28.34 -9.67
CA PHE A 26 5.93 -28.22 -8.55
C PHE A 26 6.22 -29.21 -7.41
N ASP A 27 7.40 -29.85 -7.37
CA ASP A 27 7.75 -30.81 -6.31
C ASP A 27 7.68 -30.17 -4.91
N LYS A 28 8.18 -28.93 -4.75
CA LYS A 28 8.08 -28.17 -3.49
C LYS A 28 6.63 -27.86 -3.12
N PHE A 29 5.79 -27.53 -4.11
CA PHE A 29 4.36 -27.30 -3.86
C PHE A 29 3.65 -28.57 -3.39
N LEU A 30 3.93 -29.71 -4.02
CA LEU A 30 3.39 -30.99 -3.60
C LEU A 30 3.85 -31.35 -2.17
N LEU A 31 5.11 -31.09 -1.82
CA LEU A 31 5.62 -31.28 -0.45
C LEU A 31 4.89 -30.40 0.56
N LEU A 32 4.64 -29.12 0.24
CA LEU A 32 3.86 -28.22 1.09
C LEU A 32 2.43 -28.75 1.32
N LEU A 33 1.75 -29.18 0.26
CA LEU A 33 0.39 -29.74 0.39
C LEU A 33 0.38 -31.00 1.26
N LEU A 34 1.41 -31.84 1.15
CA LEU A 34 1.59 -33.01 2.01
C LEU A 34 1.90 -32.61 3.46
N ASP A 35 2.69 -31.57 3.70
CA ASP A 35 2.93 -31.04 5.04
C ASP A 35 1.63 -30.59 5.71
N ILE A 36 0.77 -29.87 4.97
CA ILE A 36 -0.55 -29.44 5.44
C ILE A 36 -1.39 -30.66 5.82
N LEU A 37 -1.49 -31.66 4.93
CA LEU A 37 -2.23 -32.88 5.20
C LEU A 37 -1.67 -33.66 6.40
N GLN A 38 -0.36 -33.66 6.60
CA GLN A 38 0.26 -34.35 7.74
C GLN A 38 -0.06 -33.63 9.05
N ARG A 39 0.03 -32.30 9.07
CA ARG A 39 -0.28 -31.47 10.26
C ARG A 39 -1.74 -31.67 10.69
N ASP A 40 -2.65 -31.84 9.75
CA ASP A 40 -4.06 -32.11 10.02
C ASP A 40 -4.37 -33.60 10.30
N GLY A 41 -3.34 -34.44 10.28
CA GLY A 41 -3.48 -35.86 10.57
C GLY A 41 -4.15 -36.68 9.47
N PHE A 42 -4.27 -36.14 8.25
CA PHE A 42 -4.82 -36.85 7.08
C PHE A 42 -3.81 -37.82 6.43
N ILE A 43 -2.52 -37.61 6.67
CA ILE A 43 -1.45 -38.52 6.26
C ILE A 43 -0.45 -38.74 7.40
N VAL A 44 0.26 -39.87 7.32
CA VAL A 44 1.48 -40.15 8.06
C VAL A 44 2.61 -40.35 7.05
N ARG A 45 3.74 -39.69 7.27
CA ARG A 45 4.98 -39.96 6.51
C ARG A 45 5.97 -40.69 7.41
N ASP A 46 6.39 -41.87 6.99
CA ASP A 46 7.39 -42.69 7.68
C ASP A 46 8.33 -43.31 6.65
N SER A 47 9.64 -43.22 6.88
CA SER A 47 10.67 -43.91 6.09
C SER A 47 10.52 -43.69 4.56
N GLY A 48 10.18 -42.46 4.15
CA GLY A 48 9.99 -42.07 2.75
C GLY A 48 8.66 -42.52 2.11
N ARG A 49 7.75 -43.10 2.89
CA ARG A 49 6.41 -43.49 2.45
C ARG A 49 5.32 -42.59 3.03
N ILE A 50 4.31 -42.33 2.22
CA ILE A 50 3.12 -41.55 2.53
C ILE A 50 1.94 -42.50 2.65
N ARG A 51 1.26 -42.50 3.79
CA ARG A 51 0.04 -43.28 4.02
C ARG A 51 -1.09 -42.36 4.45
N PHE A 52 -2.24 -42.46 3.79
CA PHE A 52 -3.43 -41.72 4.19
C PHE A 52 -4.10 -42.37 5.41
N THR A 53 -4.70 -41.58 6.27
CA THR A 53 -5.28 -42.04 7.55
C THR A 53 -6.80 -42.16 7.52
N LEU A 54 -7.45 -41.65 6.49
CA LEU A 54 -8.91 -41.66 6.37
C LEU A 54 -9.41 -43.09 6.11
N LYS A 55 -10.27 -43.57 7.02
CA LYS A 55 -10.82 -44.93 6.98
C LYS A 55 -12.12 -45.05 6.18
N ALA A 56 -12.88 -43.95 6.08
CA ALA A 56 -14.19 -43.94 5.46
C ALA A 56 -14.33 -42.72 4.54
N GLN A 57 -15.18 -42.88 3.52
CA GLN A 57 -15.47 -41.82 2.56
C GLN A 57 -16.20 -40.66 3.25
N ARG A 58 -15.77 -39.43 2.93
CA ARG A 58 -16.41 -38.18 3.39
C ARG A 58 -17.07 -37.45 2.22
N CYS A 59 -18.15 -36.74 2.50
CA CYS A 59 -18.75 -35.82 1.54
C CYS A 59 -18.14 -34.44 1.73
N TRP A 60 -16.95 -34.22 1.15
CA TRP A 60 -16.21 -32.97 1.32
C TRP A 60 -16.99 -31.74 0.87
N THR A 61 -17.78 -31.86 -0.20
CA THR A 61 -18.61 -30.75 -0.70
C THR A 61 -19.62 -30.29 0.34
N ASP A 62 -20.31 -31.21 1.02
CA ASP A 62 -21.29 -30.83 2.06
C ASP A 62 -20.61 -30.19 3.26
N GLU A 63 -19.47 -30.75 3.69
CA GLU A 63 -18.71 -30.21 4.82
C GLU A 63 -18.17 -28.80 4.52
N ILE A 64 -17.64 -28.58 3.31
CA ILE A 64 -17.18 -27.26 2.85
C ILE A 64 -18.36 -26.29 2.80
N ASN A 65 -19.49 -26.67 2.20
CA ASN A 65 -20.69 -25.81 2.12
C ASN A 65 -21.26 -25.42 3.49
N VAL A 66 -21.08 -26.26 4.52
CA VAL A 66 -21.46 -25.93 5.90
C VAL A 66 -20.49 -24.92 6.50
N LEU A 67 -19.18 -25.10 6.27
CA LEU A 67 -18.15 -24.18 6.75
C LEU A 67 -18.26 -22.81 6.07
N GLU A 68 -18.45 -22.77 4.76
CA GLU A 68 -18.61 -21.53 4.00
C GLU A 68 -19.82 -20.73 4.47
N ARG A 69 -20.97 -21.38 4.69
CA ARG A 69 -22.15 -20.72 5.26
C ARG A 69 -21.87 -20.11 6.64
N ARG A 70 -21.17 -20.84 7.51
CA ARG A 70 -20.78 -20.31 8.83
C ARG A 70 -19.83 -19.11 8.72
N VAL A 71 -18.87 -19.17 7.80
CA VAL A 71 -17.94 -18.06 7.56
C VAL A 71 -18.66 -16.86 6.94
N ASP A 72 -19.60 -17.07 6.02
CA ASP A 72 -20.45 -16.02 5.45
C ASP A 72 -21.29 -15.33 6.54
N ASP A 73 -21.84 -16.10 7.48
CA ASP A 73 -22.66 -15.59 8.58
C ASP A 73 -21.83 -14.85 9.65
N GLU A 74 -20.66 -15.37 10.03
CA GLU A 74 -19.82 -14.82 11.10
C GLU A 74 -18.79 -13.78 10.62
N PHE A 75 -18.28 -13.93 9.38
CA PHE A 75 -17.13 -13.19 8.84
C PHE A 75 -17.27 -12.88 7.33
N PRO A 76 -18.32 -12.15 6.90
CA PRO A 76 -18.63 -11.93 5.48
C PRO A 76 -17.50 -11.27 4.67
N GLY A 77 -16.61 -10.50 5.32
CA GLY A 77 -15.44 -9.87 4.67
C GLY A 77 -14.40 -10.86 4.13
N PHE A 78 -14.43 -12.13 4.55
CA PHE A 78 -13.51 -13.18 4.10
C PHE A 78 -14.01 -13.98 2.90
N LYS A 79 -15.24 -13.72 2.42
CA LYS A 79 -15.82 -14.44 1.28
C LYS A 79 -14.92 -14.52 0.04
N PRO A 80 -14.38 -13.40 -0.47
CA PRO A 80 -13.51 -13.43 -1.65
C PRO A 80 -12.26 -14.30 -1.48
N LEU A 81 -11.76 -14.43 -0.24
CA LEU A 81 -10.55 -15.18 0.05
C LEU A 81 -10.77 -16.68 -0.14
N TYR A 82 -11.81 -17.26 0.45
CA TYR A 82 -12.05 -18.69 0.30
C TYR A 82 -12.59 -19.05 -1.10
N GLU A 83 -13.29 -18.13 -1.78
CA GLU A 83 -13.66 -18.29 -3.20
C GLU A 83 -12.42 -18.36 -4.09
N MET A 84 -11.41 -17.51 -3.84
CA MET A 84 -10.13 -17.56 -4.55
C MET A 84 -9.38 -18.87 -4.30
N VAL A 85 -9.36 -19.36 -3.06
CA VAL A 85 -8.77 -20.67 -2.72
C VAL A 85 -9.52 -21.79 -3.43
N ALA A 86 -10.84 -21.80 -3.39
CA ALA A 86 -11.67 -22.81 -4.06
C ALA A 86 -11.43 -22.81 -5.57
N TYR A 87 -11.32 -21.63 -6.18
CA TYR A 87 -10.97 -21.47 -7.60
C TYR A 87 -9.59 -22.07 -7.90
N CYS A 88 -8.56 -21.77 -7.12
CA CYS A 88 -7.23 -22.33 -7.31
C CYS A 88 -7.23 -23.87 -7.19
N VAL A 89 -7.86 -24.39 -6.14
CA VAL A 89 -7.96 -25.84 -5.87
C VAL A 89 -8.68 -26.57 -7.00
N ALA A 90 -9.74 -25.98 -7.57
CA ALA A 90 -10.44 -26.55 -8.72
C ALA A 90 -9.55 -26.71 -9.96
N HIS A 91 -8.52 -25.86 -10.11
CA HIS A 91 -7.62 -25.84 -11.25
C HIS A 91 -6.26 -26.52 -11.01
N TYR A 92 -5.92 -26.88 -9.77
CA TYR A 92 -4.64 -27.53 -9.44
C TYR A 92 -4.33 -28.72 -10.34
N ARG A 93 -5.33 -29.55 -10.62
CA ARG A 93 -5.10 -30.76 -11.42
C ARG A 93 -4.50 -30.44 -12.79
N ASP A 94 -5.11 -29.50 -13.50
CA ASP A 94 -4.72 -29.17 -14.86
C ASP A 94 -3.48 -28.25 -14.89
N ALA A 95 -3.35 -27.37 -13.90
CA ALA A 95 -2.19 -26.50 -13.72
C ALA A 95 -0.92 -27.28 -13.39
N LEU A 96 -0.98 -28.17 -12.39
CA LEU A 96 0.18 -28.93 -11.93
C LEU A 96 0.61 -30.02 -12.92
N SER A 97 -0.28 -30.46 -13.81
CA SER A 97 0.05 -31.38 -14.90
C SER A 97 0.51 -30.69 -16.18
N GLY A 98 0.50 -29.36 -16.24
CA GLY A 98 0.88 -28.59 -17.43
C GLY A 98 -0.15 -28.61 -18.57
N LYS A 99 -1.40 -28.97 -18.30
CA LYS A 99 -2.47 -28.83 -19.31
C LYS A 99 -2.86 -27.37 -19.51
N ILE A 100 -2.72 -26.57 -18.47
CA ILE A 100 -2.80 -25.11 -18.51
C ILE A 100 -1.55 -24.53 -17.85
N GLU A 101 -1.18 -23.32 -18.24
CA GLU A 101 -0.13 -22.57 -17.54
C GLU A 101 -0.59 -22.23 -16.12
N ALA A 102 0.13 -22.68 -15.09
CA ALA A 102 -0.31 -22.50 -13.70
C ALA A 102 -0.52 -21.03 -13.31
N ILE A 103 0.30 -20.13 -13.86
CA ILE A 103 0.18 -18.69 -13.63
C ILE A 103 -1.14 -18.12 -14.17
N SER A 104 -1.74 -18.74 -15.20
CA SER A 104 -3.03 -18.30 -15.77
C SER A 104 -4.20 -18.50 -14.82
N VAL A 105 -4.09 -19.42 -13.84
CA VAL A 105 -5.09 -19.58 -12.78
C VAL A 105 -5.12 -18.34 -11.87
N LEU A 106 -3.97 -17.71 -11.64
CA LEU A 106 -3.89 -16.49 -10.84
C LEU A 106 -4.35 -15.25 -11.64
N TYR A 107 -4.38 -15.34 -12.97
CA TYR A 107 -4.72 -14.24 -13.89
C TYR A 107 -5.61 -14.72 -15.04
N PRO A 108 -6.88 -15.10 -14.79
CA PRO A 108 -7.73 -15.82 -15.75
C PRO A 108 -8.00 -15.10 -17.08
N ASP A 109 -7.76 -13.79 -17.18
CA ASP A 109 -7.89 -13.01 -18.42
C ASP A 109 -6.64 -12.14 -18.71
N GLY A 110 -5.49 -12.49 -18.13
CA GLY A 110 -4.31 -11.62 -18.12
C GLY A 110 -4.51 -10.32 -17.33
N ASP A 111 -5.51 -10.28 -16.45
CA ASP A 111 -5.80 -9.18 -15.53
C ASP A 111 -5.87 -9.65 -14.07
N ARG A 112 -5.62 -8.73 -13.13
CA ARG A 112 -5.44 -8.98 -11.69
C ARG A 112 -6.71 -8.75 -10.87
N SER A 113 -7.87 -8.66 -11.52
CA SER A 113 -9.14 -8.30 -10.87
C SER A 113 -9.44 -9.17 -9.66
N LEU A 114 -9.34 -10.49 -9.80
CA LEU A 114 -9.59 -11.47 -8.73
C LEU A 114 -8.70 -11.25 -7.50
N ILE A 115 -7.39 -11.11 -7.69
CA ILE A 115 -6.42 -10.92 -6.61
C ILE A 115 -6.56 -9.55 -5.97
N SER A 116 -6.70 -8.50 -6.78
CA SER A 116 -6.79 -7.12 -6.30
C SER A 116 -8.09 -6.87 -5.53
N GLU A 117 -9.21 -7.44 -5.99
CA GLU A 117 -10.49 -7.31 -5.31
C GLU A 117 -10.51 -8.08 -3.98
N THR A 118 -9.96 -9.30 -3.98
CA THR A 118 -9.80 -10.10 -2.76
C THR A 118 -8.96 -9.35 -1.73
N GLY A 119 -7.76 -8.89 -2.12
CA GLY A 119 -6.87 -8.16 -1.23
C GLY A 119 -7.48 -6.88 -0.67
N LYS A 120 -8.23 -6.11 -1.48
CA LYS A 120 -8.93 -4.91 -1.01
C LYS A 120 -10.00 -5.21 0.04
N LYS A 121 -10.80 -6.26 -0.16
CA LYS A 121 -11.90 -6.63 0.75
C LYS A 121 -11.39 -7.25 2.05
N THR A 122 -10.25 -7.95 2.02
CA THR A 122 -9.66 -8.56 3.23
C THR A 122 -8.73 -7.64 4.00
N LEU A 123 -8.28 -6.52 3.42
CA LEU A 123 -7.29 -5.62 4.03
C LEU A 123 -7.74 -5.09 5.41
N GLU A 124 -9.02 -4.81 5.59
CA GLU A 124 -9.55 -4.31 6.87
C GLU A 124 -9.36 -5.31 8.01
N HIS A 125 -9.27 -6.60 7.68
CA HIS A 125 -9.09 -7.71 8.61
C HIS A 125 -7.64 -8.18 8.75
N SER A 126 -6.68 -7.46 8.16
CA SER A 126 -5.27 -7.84 8.12
C SER A 126 -4.37 -6.86 8.86
N ASN A 127 -3.31 -7.35 9.51
CA ASN A 127 -2.30 -6.49 10.13
C ASN A 127 -1.49 -5.70 9.08
N HIS A 128 -1.55 -6.06 7.80
CA HIS A 128 -0.99 -5.25 6.71
C HIS A 128 -1.47 -3.79 6.78
N ARG A 129 -2.75 -3.54 7.09
CA ARG A 129 -3.29 -2.17 7.24
C ARG A 129 -2.52 -1.36 8.29
N VAL A 130 -2.20 -1.99 9.42
CA VAL A 130 -1.47 -1.35 10.52
C VAL A 130 -0.04 -1.03 10.09
N TYR A 131 0.66 -1.98 9.47
CA TYR A 131 2.05 -1.78 9.07
C TYR A 131 2.20 -0.82 7.88
N TYR A 132 1.24 -0.78 6.96
CA TYR A 132 1.22 0.22 5.88
C TYR A 132 1.10 1.63 6.45
N GLN A 133 0.22 1.82 7.44
CA GLN A 133 0.06 3.12 8.10
C GLN A 133 1.28 3.51 8.94
N LEU A 134 1.86 2.55 9.67
CA LEU A 134 3.08 2.79 10.44
C LEU A 134 4.26 3.16 9.55
N LEU A 135 4.45 2.44 8.45
CA LEU A 135 5.52 2.74 7.49
C LEU A 135 5.29 4.08 6.81
N ASN A 136 4.06 4.38 6.40
CA ASN A 136 3.68 5.69 5.86
C ASN A 136 4.01 6.83 6.83
N GLN A 137 3.61 6.67 8.09
CA GLN A 137 3.89 7.68 9.11
C GLN A 137 5.39 7.81 9.35
N HIS A 138 6.12 6.70 9.44
CA HIS A 138 7.57 6.69 9.65
C HIS A 138 8.32 7.39 8.51
N VAL A 139 7.93 7.14 7.26
CA VAL A 139 8.46 7.83 6.08
C VAL A 139 8.21 9.34 6.18
N HIS A 140 6.98 9.75 6.49
CA HIS A 140 6.67 11.17 6.64
C HIS A 140 7.47 11.83 7.76
N ASP A 141 7.65 11.13 8.87
CA ASP A 141 8.42 11.62 10.02
C ASP A 141 9.88 11.81 9.64
N LEU A 142 10.48 10.81 8.99
CA LEU A 142 11.86 10.90 8.51
C LEU A 142 12.08 12.10 7.57
N VAL A 143 11.14 12.34 6.66
CA VAL A 143 11.20 13.46 5.71
C VAL A 143 10.97 14.81 6.39
N ASP A 144 10.03 14.90 7.34
CA ASP A 144 9.72 16.14 8.05
C ASP A 144 10.78 16.53 9.09
N GLU A 145 11.57 15.56 9.55
CA GLU A 145 12.63 15.74 10.56
C GLU A 145 14.00 16.04 9.93
N SER A 146 14.16 15.80 8.62
CA SER A 146 15.41 16.01 7.91
C SER A 146 15.52 17.43 7.33
N ASP A 147 16.64 18.10 7.62
CA ASP A 147 17.00 19.36 6.96
C ASP A 147 17.52 19.13 5.52
N ASP A 148 18.03 17.93 5.25
CA ASP A 148 18.57 17.47 3.97
C ASP A 148 17.55 16.65 3.16
N VAL A 149 17.84 16.43 1.89
CA VAL A 149 17.03 15.59 1.01
C VAL A 149 17.11 14.12 1.46
N VAL A 150 15.97 13.57 1.86
CA VAL A 150 15.84 12.16 2.25
C VAL A 150 15.72 11.29 1.00
N ARG A 151 16.58 10.28 0.87
CA ARG A 151 16.56 9.32 -0.24
C ARG A 151 15.91 8.03 0.21
N ILE A 152 14.80 7.68 -0.42
CA ILE A 152 13.97 6.52 -0.10
C ILE A 152 14.03 5.53 -1.27
N LEU A 153 14.16 4.24 -0.98
CA LEU A 153 14.06 3.16 -1.97
C LEU A 153 12.95 2.18 -1.60
N GLU A 154 11.99 1.99 -2.50
CA GLU A 154 11.04 0.90 -2.44
C GLU A 154 11.54 -0.25 -3.33
N ILE A 155 11.76 -1.43 -2.73
CA ILE A 155 12.19 -2.65 -3.41
C ILE A 155 10.99 -3.55 -3.71
N GLY A 156 10.89 -4.02 -4.97
CA GLY A 156 9.81 -4.90 -5.43
C GLY A 156 8.42 -4.33 -5.22
N GLY A 157 8.22 -3.05 -5.57
CA GLY A 157 6.97 -2.34 -5.29
C GLY A 157 5.74 -2.89 -6.04
N GLY A 158 5.93 -3.75 -7.04
CA GLY A 158 4.88 -4.47 -7.74
C GLY A 158 3.78 -3.56 -8.28
N SER A 159 2.54 -3.73 -7.82
CA SER A 159 1.44 -2.87 -8.25
C SER A 159 1.44 -1.46 -7.64
N GLY A 160 2.43 -1.11 -6.82
CA GLY A 160 2.56 0.20 -6.18
C GLY A 160 1.62 0.40 -4.99
N VAL A 161 1.38 -0.64 -4.18
CA VAL A 161 0.46 -0.56 -3.02
C VAL A 161 0.97 0.44 -1.99
N LEU A 162 2.20 0.27 -1.52
CA LEU A 162 2.82 1.20 -0.57
C LEU A 162 3.10 2.54 -1.23
N THR A 163 3.58 2.55 -2.47
CA THR A 163 3.77 3.78 -3.26
C THR A 163 2.52 4.64 -3.31
N GLY A 164 1.35 4.05 -3.58
CA GLY A 164 0.08 4.76 -3.65
C GLY A 164 -0.39 5.32 -2.31
N ILE A 165 0.07 4.74 -1.19
CA ILE A 165 -0.22 5.22 0.17
C ILE A 165 0.75 6.34 0.56
N ILE A 166 2.03 6.18 0.24
CA ILE A 166 3.14 6.98 0.80
C ILE A 166 3.51 8.16 -0.09
N ALA A 167 3.72 7.93 -1.39
CA ALA A 167 4.26 8.95 -2.28
C ALA A 167 3.35 10.21 -2.40
N PRO A 168 2.02 10.13 -2.48
CA PRO A 168 1.19 11.33 -2.61
C PRO A 168 1.37 12.35 -1.49
N GLY A 169 1.54 11.92 -0.24
CA GLY A 169 1.73 12.81 0.90
C GLY A 169 3.12 13.47 0.98
N LEU A 170 4.06 13.03 0.13
CA LEU A 170 5.43 13.52 0.08
C LEU A 170 5.64 14.65 -0.93
N LYS A 171 4.61 14.99 -1.70
CA LYS A 171 4.67 16.05 -2.71
C LYS A 171 5.06 17.39 -2.07
N GLY A 172 6.07 18.04 -2.65
CA GLY A 172 6.61 19.32 -2.16
C GLY A 172 7.58 19.21 -0.99
N LYS A 173 7.89 18.00 -0.51
CA LYS A 173 8.90 17.80 0.55
C LYS A 173 10.30 17.57 -0.02
N LYS A 174 11.33 17.71 0.82
CA LYS A 174 12.74 17.45 0.48
C LYS A 174 13.02 15.95 0.43
N VAL A 175 12.58 15.29 -0.63
CA VAL A 175 12.68 13.83 -0.76
C VAL A 175 12.96 13.40 -2.20
N GLU A 176 13.80 12.39 -2.35
CA GLU A 176 13.94 11.60 -3.58
C GLU A 176 13.42 10.20 -3.33
N TYR A 177 12.40 9.80 -4.08
CA TYR A 177 11.74 8.51 -3.90
C TYR A 177 12.05 7.60 -5.08
N TYR A 178 12.72 6.48 -4.85
CA TYR A 178 13.03 5.48 -5.86
C TYR A 178 12.01 4.33 -5.77
N PHE A 179 11.17 4.21 -6.79
CA PHE A 179 10.34 3.03 -6.99
C PHE A 179 11.09 2.02 -7.85
N THR A 180 11.22 0.79 -7.36
CA THR A 180 11.89 -0.28 -8.10
C THR A 180 11.13 -1.60 -8.07
N ASP A 181 11.30 -2.35 -9.16
CA ASP A 181 10.82 -3.72 -9.28
C ASP A 181 11.69 -4.50 -10.28
N ILE A 182 11.78 -5.81 -10.13
CA ILE A 182 12.45 -6.67 -11.12
C ILE A 182 11.66 -6.71 -12.43
N GLY A 183 10.33 -6.65 -12.34
CA GLY A 183 9.42 -6.57 -13.48
C GLY A 183 9.29 -5.14 -14.00
N LYS A 184 9.93 -4.87 -15.14
CA LYS A 184 9.89 -3.55 -15.79
C LYS A 184 8.48 -3.03 -16.09
N SER A 185 7.53 -3.92 -16.34
CA SER A 185 6.11 -3.56 -16.54
C SER A 185 5.50 -2.87 -15.31
N PHE A 186 5.86 -3.29 -14.10
CA PHE A 186 5.44 -2.67 -12.85
C PHE A 186 6.01 -1.27 -12.71
N VAL A 187 7.31 -1.14 -12.97
CA VAL A 187 8.02 0.14 -12.95
C VAL A 187 7.34 1.14 -13.88
N LEU A 188 7.08 0.76 -15.13
CA LEU A 188 6.40 1.64 -16.10
C LEU A 188 4.95 1.94 -15.74
N LYS A 189 4.22 0.97 -15.17
CA LYS A 189 2.84 1.17 -14.73
C LYS A 189 2.77 2.21 -13.62
N VAL A 190 3.59 2.06 -12.57
CA VAL A 190 3.61 2.98 -11.43
C VAL A 190 4.17 4.33 -11.84
N GLN A 191 5.15 4.37 -12.76
CA GLN A 191 5.64 5.61 -13.37
C GLN A 191 4.50 6.40 -14.03
N ARG A 192 3.69 5.77 -14.89
CA ARG A 192 2.55 6.45 -15.51
C ARG A 192 1.54 6.95 -14.49
N GLN A 193 1.29 6.16 -13.44
CA GLN A 193 0.38 6.57 -12.37
C GLN A 193 0.93 7.80 -11.64
N ALA A 194 2.21 7.82 -11.28
CA ALA A 194 2.88 8.93 -10.63
C ALA A 194 2.90 10.19 -11.50
N GLU A 195 3.18 10.06 -12.79
CA GLU A 195 3.12 11.16 -13.77
C GLU A 195 1.71 11.76 -13.84
N ASN A 196 0.66 10.93 -13.85
CA ASN A 196 -0.73 11.40 -13.91
C ASN A 196 -1.18 12.22 -12.69
N ILE A 197 -0.56 12.02 -11.52
CA ILE A 197 -0.85 12.79 -10.29
C ILE A 197 0.26 13.80 -9.94
N GLY A 198 1.25 13.97 -10.82
CA GLY A 198 2.33 14.94 -10.71
C GLY A 198 3.25 14.69 -9.51
N LEU A 199 3.83 13.49 -9.41
CA LEU A 199 4.84 13.10 -8.43
C LEU A 199 6.27 13.17 -9.03
N ASP A 200 6.69 14.37 -9.42
CA ASP A 200 7.93 14.60 -10.20
C ASP A 200 9.25 14.30 -9.43
N PHE A 201 9.15 14.14 -8.12
CA PHE A 201 10.28 13.79 -7.23
C PHE A 201 10.60 12.28 -7.25
N MET A 202 9.76 11.47 -7.89
CA MET A 202 9.99 10.03 -7.99
C MET A 202 11.03 9.67 -9.05
N ARG A 203 11.72 8.57 -8.84
CA ARG A 203 12.69 7.92 -9.73
C ARG A 203 12.26 6.48 -9.91
N PHE A 204 12.40 5.96 -11.12
CA PHE A 204 11.90 4.65 -11.51
C PHE A 204 13.05 3.85 -12.11
N ALA A 205 13.29 2.64 -11.60
CA ALA A 205 14.34 1.77 -12.09
C ALA A 205 13.97 0.30 -11.95
N VAL A 206 14.48 -0.54 -12.85
CA VAL A 206 14.48 -1.99 -12.65
C VAL A 206 15.56 -2.32 -11.64
N PHE A 207 15.23 -3.15 -10.65
CA PHE A 207 16.17 -3.56 -9.62
C PHE A 207 15.95 -5.01 -9.23
N ASP A 208 17.00 -5.81 -9.37
CA ASP A 208 17.09 -7.15 -8.82
C ASP A 208 17.86 -7.10 -7.49
N ILE A 209 17.15 -7.37 -6.40
CA ILE A 209 17.69 -7.33 -5.04
C ILE A 209 18.77 -8.40 -4.78
N PHE A 210 18.88 -9.41 -5.64
CA PHE A 210 19.85 -10.49 -5.51
C PHE A 210 21.19 -10.21 -6.21
N GLU A 211 21.17 -9.32 -7.20
CA GLU A 211 22.33 -8.90 -7.98
C GLU A 211 23.05 -7.71 -7.33
N ASP A 212 24.30 -7.46 -7.74
CA ASP A 212 25.10 -6.36 -7.17
C ASP A 212 24.46 -5.00 -7.49
N PRO A 213 24.05 -4.20 -6.48
CA PRO A 213 23.39 -2.92 -6.73
C PRO A 213 24.25 -1.91 -7.50
N ALA A 214 25.56 -1.91 -7.29
CA ALA A 214 26.46 -1.00 -7.99
C ALA A 214 26.53 -1.31 -9.50
N ALA A 215 26.53 -2.59 -9.87
CA ALA A 215 26.48 -3.02 -11.26
C ALA A 215 25.15 -2.66 -11.95
N GLN A 216 24.09 -2.48 -11.17
CA GLN A 216 22.77 -2.05 -11.64
C GLN A 216 22.62 -0.51 -11.69
N GLY A 217 23.67 0.25 -11.38
CA GLY A 217 23.68 1.71 -11.44
C GLY A 217 23.19 2.41 -10.19
N PHE A 218 23.03 1.69 -9.07
CA PHE A 218 22.68 2.30 -7.79
C PHE A 218 23.92 2.74 -7.02
N GLU A 219 23.87 3.95 -6.48
CA GLU A 219 24.91 4.49 -5.62
C GLU A 219 24.89 3.77 -4.26
N LEU A 220 26.07 3.29 -3.82
CA LEU A 220 26.19 2.64 -2.51
C LEU A 220 26.11 3.67 -1.38
N GLN A 221 25.62 3.23 -0.22
CA GLN A 221 25.47 4.05 0.99
C GLN A 221 24.78 5.40 0.74
N SER A 222 23.71 5.37 -0.06
CA SER A 222 23.07 6.57 -0.57
C SER A 222 21.63 6.75 -0.11
N PHE A 223 21.00 5.71 0.46
CA PHE A 223 19.62 5.73 0.92
C PHE A 223 19.52 5.87 2.43
N ASP A 224 18.61 6.73 2.89
CA ASP A 224 18.27 6.92 4.29
C ASP A 224 17.29 5.84 4.77
N LEU A 225 16.37 5.45 3.89
CA LEU A 225 15.37 4.42 4.15
C LEU A 225 15.18 3.52 2.93
N ILE A 226 15.21 2.21 3.15
CA ILE A 226 14.79 1.22 2.17
C ILE A 226 13.60 0.46 2.75
N TYR A 227 12.57 0.22 1.96
CA TYR A 227 11.49 -0.66 2.38
C TYR A 227 10.95 -1.55 1.27
N GLY A 228 10.30 -2.63 1.66
CA GLY A 228 9.70 -3.60 0.74
C GLY A 228 8.46 -4.24 1.34
N LEU A 229 7.55 -4.65 0.45
CA LEU A 229 6.35 -5.40 0.79
C LEU A 229 6.42 -6.76 0.10
N ASP A 230 6.44 -7.83 0.88
CA ASP A 230 6.31 -9.21 0.41
C ASP A 230 7.25 -9.52 -0.79
N VAL A 231 8.52 -9.13 -0.65
CA VAL A 231 9.49 -9.16 -1.77
C VAL A 231 10.70 -10.03 -1.46
N VAL A 232 11.25 -9.96 -0.24
CA VAL A 232 12.56 -10.57 0.03
C VAL A 232 12.45 -12.10 0.09
N HIS A 233 11.31 -12.62 0.53
CA HIS A 233 11.05 -14.05 0.53
C HIS A 233 11.08 -14.67 -0.88
N ALA A 234 10.86 -13.90 -1.94
CA ALA A 234 10.88 -14.38 -3.33
C ALA A 234 12.31 -14.49 -3.92
N THR A 235 13.35 -14.48 -3.09
CA THR A 235 14.76 -14.62 -3.53
C THR A 235 15.32 -16.03 -3.28
N PRO A 236 16.40 -16.43 -3.99
CA PRO A 236 17.07 -17.70 -3.75
C PRO A 236 17.70 -17.82 -2.34
N ASP A 237 18.29 -16.74 -1.82
CA ASP A 237 18.90 -16.70 -0.48
C ASP A 237 18.61 -15.35 0.20
N ILE A 238 17.90 -15.39 1.34
CA ILE A 238 17.48 -14.19 2.06
C ILE A 238 18.68 -13.45 2.64
N ARG A 239 19.68 -14.17 3.17
CA ARG A 239 20.86 -13.53 3.78
C ARG A 239 21.64 -12.74 2.74
N ARG A 240 21.80 -13.28 1.53
CA ARG A 240 22.42 -12.58 0.41
C ARG A 240 21.60 -11.37 -0.02
N ALA A 241 20.28 -11.50 -0.18
CA ALA A 241 19.42 -10.38 -0.55
C ALA A 241 19.52 -9.22 0.47
N ILE A 242 19.44 -9.53 1.77
CA ILE A 242 19.62 -8.54 2.84
C ILE A 242 21.02 -7.91 2.79
N ALA A 243 22.07 -8.72 2.58
CA ALA A 243 23.44 -8.21 2.45
C ALA A 243 23.59 -7.27 1.25
N CYS A 244 23.03 -7.60 0.08
CA CYS A 244 23.05 -6.75 -1.10
C CYS A 244 22.32 -5.42 -0.86
N VAL A 245 21.08 -5.47 -0.39
CA VAL A 245 20.25 -4.28 -0.16
C VAL A 245 20.86 -3.39 0.92
N SER A 246 21.42 -3.96 1.98
CA SER A 246 22.02 -3.16 3.05
C SER A 246 23.22 -2.30 2.62
N ARG A 247 23.92 -2.66 1.53
CA ARG A 247 25.03 -1.86 0.97
C ARG A 247 24.57 -0.53 0.38
N LEU A 248 23.28 -0.39 0.10
CA LEU A 248 22.66 0.85 -0.36
C LEU A 248 22.36 1.82 0.79
N LEU A 249 22.30 1.36 2.04
CA LEU A 249 21.97 2.19 3.19
C LEU A 249 23.17 3.06 3.62
N LYS A 250 22.90 4.33 3.89
CA LYS A 250 23.81 5.22 4.60
C LYS A 250 24.09 4.70 6.01
N PRO A 251 25.21 5.12 6.64
CA PRO A 251 25.35 5.01 8.10
C PRO A 251 24.13 5.62 8.81
N GLY A 252 23.51 4.85 9.71
CA GLY A 252 22.28 5.23 10.40
C GLY A 252 20.97 5.01 9.62
N GLY A 253 21.04 4.60 8.35
CA GLY A 253 19.88 4.28 7.52
C GLY A 253 19.13 3.03 7.99
N GLU A 254 17.90 2.88 7.51
CA GLU A 254 16.95 1.88 7.97
C GLU A 254 16.43 1.00 6.83
N LEU A 255 16.31 -0.31 7.09
CA LEU A 255 15.60 -1.28 6.25
C LEU A 255 14.29 -1.67 6.94
N CYS A 256 13.15 -1.48 6.26
CA CYS A 256 11.83 -1.86 6.75
C CYS A 256 11.14 -2.83 5.79
N LEU A 257 10.89 -4.07 6.23
CA LEU A 257 10.22 -5.08 5.41
C LEU A 257 8.87 -5.44 6.02
N VAL A 258 7.82 -5.35 5.24
CA VAL A 258 6.49 -5.87 5.59
C VAL A 258 6.36 -7.23 4.92
N GLU A 259 6.31 -8.29 5.72
CA GLU A 259 6.44 -9.67 5.23
C GLU A 259 5.36 -10.60 5.81
N THR A 260 4.84 -11.47 4.97
CA THR A 260 3.87 -12.50 5.31
C THR A 260 4.56 -13.73 5.95
N PRO A 261 4.20 -14.15 7.17
CA PRO A 261 4.72 -15.36 7.79
C PRO A 261 4.04 -16.63 7.24
N PRO A 262 4.57 -17.85 7.48
CA PRO A 262 4.01 -19.11 6.97
C PRO A 262 2.72 -19.59 7.66
N ILE A 263 2.08 -18.73 8.48
CA ILE A 263 0.91 -19.11 9.29
C ILE A 263 -0.36 -19.26 8.42
N PRO A 264 -0.74 -18.29 7.57
CA PRO A 264 -1.87 -18.46 6.65
C PRO A 264 -1.58 -19.49 5.55
N ARG A 265 -2.10 -20.71 5.74
CA ARG A 265 -1.99 -21.82 4.76
C ARG A 265 -2.50 -21.45 3.37
N TRP A 266 -3.58 -20.66 3.32
CA TRP A 266 -4.24 -20.27 2.08
C TRP A 266 -3.30 -19.50 1.14
N TYR A 267 -2.37 -18.73 1.70
CA TYR A 267 -1.50 -17.84 0.93
C TYR A 267 -0.61 -18.65 0.00
N GLU A 268 0.07 -19.67 0.52
CA GLU A 268 0.91 -20.56 -0.26
C GLU A 268 0.10 -21.53 -1.13
N MET A 269 -1.15 -21.84 -0.75
CA MET A 269 -2.08 -22.58 -1.61
C MET A 269 -2.44 -21.79 -2.88
N VAL A 270 -2.44 -20.46 -2.82
CA VAL A 270 -2.71 -19.62 -4.00
C VAL A 270 -1.40 -19.35 -4.74
N TRP A 271 -0.43 -18.73 -4.07
CA TRP A 271 0.81 -18.28 -4.70
C TRP A 271 1.76 -19.41 -5.08
N GLY A 272 1.57 -20.62 -4.55
CA GLY A 272 2.29 -21.82 -4.97
C GLY A 272 2.11 -22.21 -6.44
N LEU A 273 1.13 -21.62 -7.14
CA LEU A 273 0.97 -21.76 -8.60
C LEU A 273 1.95 -20.88 -9.39
N ALA A 274 2.57 -19.88 -8.77
CA ALA A 274 3.62 -19.07 -9.40
C ALA A 274 4.96 -19.82 -9.32
N GLU A 275 5.58 -20.07 -10.48
CA GLU A 275 6.86 -20.80 -10.54
C GLU A 275 7.97 -20.12 -9.74
N GLY A 276 8.00 -18.77 -9.76
CA GLY A 276 8.94 -17.96 -8.97
C GLY A 276 8.80 -18.09 -7.46
N TRP A 277 7.69 -18.63 -6.95
CA TRP A 277 7.49 -18.90 -5.52
C TRP A 277 8.51 -19.92 -4.97
N TRP A 278 9.02 -20.79 -5.84
CA TRP A 278 9.79 -21.98 -5.46
C TRP A 278 11.30 -21.85 -5.65
N TYR A 279 11.81 -20.64 -5.91
CA TYR A 279 13.22 -20.40 -6.23
C TYR A 279 14.19 -20.44 -5.03
N PHE A 280 13.69 -20.51 -3.80
CA PHE A 280 14.54 -20.51 -2.60
C PHE A 280 15.46 -21.74 -2.52
N GLU A 281 16.71 -21.54 -2.11
CA GLU A 281 17.75 -22.58 -1.98
C GLU A 281 18.24 -22.74 -0.53
N ASP A 282 18.06 -21.72 0.30
CA ASP A 282 18.37 -21.65 1.74
C ASP A 282 17.34 -22.40 2.61
N ALA A 283 17.09 -23.66 2.27
CA ALA A 283 16.08 -24.52 2.90
C ALA A 283 16.26 -24.66 4.43
N GLU A 284 17.50 -24.56 4.94
CA GLU A 284 17.80 -24.60 6.36
C GLU A 284 17.20 -23.43 7.14
N LEU A 285 17.00 -22.30 6.46
CA LEU A 285 16.38 -21.11 7.02
C LEU A 285 14.85 -21.21 7.01
N ARG A 286 14.28 -21.85 5.98
CA ARG A 286 12.85 -21.77 5.65
C ARG A 286 12.06 -23.05 5.89
N SER A 287 12.49 -23.91 6.81
CA SER A 287 11.88 -25.22 7.10
C SER A 287 11.79 -26.20 5.92
N GLY A 288 12.40 -25.87 4.77
CA GLY A 288 12.50 -26.69 3.57
C GLY A 288 11.30 -26.70 2.62
N THR A 289 10.12 -26.25 3.03
CA THR A 289 8.87 -26.38 2.24
C THR A 289 8.15 -25.07 1.95
N THR A 290 8.64 -23.95 2.46
CA THR A 290 8.03 -22.62 2.27
C THR A 290 9.12 -21.60 1.93
N PRO A 291 8.85 -20.59 1.07
CA PRO A 291 9.74 -19.45 0.91
C PRO A 291 9.64 -18.44 2.06
N LEU A 292 8.64 -18.56 2.94
CA LEU A 292 8.33 -17.58 3.99
C LEU A 292 9.12 -17.85 5.28
N LEU A 293 9.31 -16.80 6.07
CA LEU A 293 9.94 -16.88 7.39
C LEU A 293 8.98 -16.51 8.50
N THR A 294 9.11 -17.18 9.65
CA THR A 294 8.44 -16.73 10.87
C THR A 294 9.05 -15.39 11.36
N PRO A 295 8.32 -14.61 12.16
CA PRO A 295 8.88 -13.38 12.74
C PRO A 295 10.20 -13.61 13.51
N ASP A 296 10.32 -14.74 14.20
CA ASP A 296 11.55 -15.10 14.92
C ASP A 296 12.69 -15.46 13.97
N ALA A 297 12.41 -16.14 12.86
CA ALA A 297 13.42 -16.43 11.84
C ALA A 297 13.90 -15.15 11.16
N TRP A 298 13.00 -14.22 10.84
CA TRP A 298 13.36 -12.88 10.35
C TRP A 298 14.27 -12.14 11.34
N GLN A 299 13.93 -12.16 12.63
CA GLN A 299 14.77 -11.53 13.66
C GLN A 299 16.18 -12.12 13.68
N ASN A 300 16.29 -13.45 13.61
CA ASN A 300 17.58 -14.14 13.61
C ASN A 300 18.41 -13.80 12.36
N VAL A 301 17.80 -13.77 11.17
CA VAL A 301 18.49 -13.40 9.91
C VAL A 301 19.06 -12.00 9.99
N MET A 302 18.23 -11.04 10.41
CA MET A 302 18.61 -9.64 10.50
C MET A 302 19.73 -9.41 11.54
N GLN A 303 19.77 -10.20 12.61
CA GLN A 303 20.82 -10.14 13.63
C GLN A 303 22.12 -10.86 13.21
N ALA A 304 22.00 -12.01 12.56
CA ALA A 304 23.14 -12.87 12.22
C ALA A 304 24.11 -12.24 11.21
N GLY A 305 23.63 -11.33 10.35
CA GLY A 305 24.47 -10.64 9.37
C GLY A 305 25.47 -9.65 9.96
N GLY A 306 25.30 -9.22 11.21
CA GLY A 306 26.15 -8.19 11.85
C GLY A 306 26.09 -6.81 11.19
N VAL A 307 25.19 -6.63 10.22
CA VAL A 307 25.02 -5.40 9.43
C VAL A 307 24.24 -4.34 10.22
N PHE A 308 23.19 -4.78 10.93
CA PHE A 308 22.32 -3.89 11.70
C PHE A 308 22.70 -3.91 13.18
N ASN A 309 22.85 -2.73 13.79
CA ASN A 309 23.10 -2.59 15.23
C ASN A 309 21.82 -2.74 16.05
N HIS A 310 20.69 -2.38 15.46
CA HIS A 310 19.38 -2.49 16.09
C HIS A 310 18.45 -3.23 15.14
N VAL A 311 17.85 -4.31 15.65
CA VAL A 311 16.87 -5.11 14.94
C VAL A 311 15.61 -5.17 15.78
N ALA A 312 14.46 -4.88 15.17
CA ALA A 312 13.15 -5.03 15.78
C ALA A 312 12.22 -5.77 14.82
N VAL A 313 11.43 -6.70 15.35
CA VAL A 313 10.39 -7.40 14.59
C VAL A 313 9.07 -7.29 15.34
N PHE A 314 8.05 -6.80 14.63
CA PHE A 314 6.70 -6.60 15.14
C PHE A 314 5.75 -7.65 14.55
N PRO A 315 4.80 -8.18 15.36
CA PRO A 315 4.55 -7.84 16.76
C PRO A 315 5.70 -8.30 17.68
N THR A 316 5.93 -7.59 18.78
CA THR A 316 7.02 -7.90 19.73
C THR A 316 6.65 -9.00 20.71
N ALA A 317 5.36 -9.21 20.97
CA ALA A 317 4.87 -10.24 21.89
C ALA A 317 4.94 -11.63 21.24
N PRO A 318 5.57 -12.63 21.88
CA PRO A 318 5.72 -13.98 21.33
C PRO A 318 4.39 -14.64 20.93
N GLU A 319 3.34 -14.49 21.74
CA GLU A 319 2.02 -15.06 21.45
C GLU A 319 1.38 -14.47 20.18
N GLN A 320 1.64 -13.19 19.89
CA GLN A 320 1.15 -12.52 18.69
C GLN A 320 1.94 -12.95 17.46
N ARG A 321 3.25 -13.21 17.59
CA ARG A 321 4.09 -13.70 16.49
C ARG A 321 3.65 -15.06 15.94
N MET A 322 3.01 -15.88 16.79
CA MET A 322 2.50 -17.19 16.39
C MET A 322 1.19 -17.16 15.61
N THR A 323 0.47 -16.04 15.63
CA THR A 323 -0.89 -15.93 15.07
C THR A 323 -1.05 -14.78 14.07
N THR A 324 -0.04 -13.92 13.93
CA THR A 324 -0.08 -12.80 12.99
C THR A 324 -0.08 -13.26 11.54
N ASP A 325 -0.82 -12.55 10.71
CA ASP A 325 -0.87 -12.73 9.25
C ASP A 325 0.16 -11.87 8.51
N CYS A 326 0.83 -10.97 9.22
CA CYS A 326 1.89 -10.10 8.69
C CYS A 326 2.85 -9.69 9.82
N CYS A 327 4.13 -9.44 9.51
CA CYS A 327 5.08 -8.83 10.43
C CYS A 327 5.82 -7.65 9.77
N LEU A 328 6.23 -6.69 10.60
CA LEU A 328 7.14 -5.62 10.21
C LEU A 328 8.53 -5.90 10.79
N VAL A 329 9.51 -6.04 9.90
CA VAL A 329 10.92 -6.27 10.21
C VAL A 329 11.68 -4.98 10.00
N VAL A 330 12.41 -4.52 11.02
CA VAL A 330 13.18 -3.27 10.97
C VAL A 330 14.63 -3.56 11.34
N GLY A 331 15.55 -3.17 10.47
CA GLY A 331 17.00 -3.17 10.72
C GLY A 331 17.57 -1.76 10.59
N LYS A 332 18.32 -1.29 11.59
CA LYS A 332 18.98 0.01 11.56
C LYS A 332 20.49 -0.12 11.58
N MET A 333 21.15 0.55 10.64
CA MET A 333 22.60 0.61 10.52
C MET A 333 23.24 1.38 11.68
N ALA A 334 24.50 1.08 11.98
CA ALA A 334 25.33 1.94 12.82
C ALA A 334 25.45 3.33 12.18
N GLY A 335 25.23 4.41 12.93
CA GLY A 335 25.33 5.78 12.42
C GLY A 335 25.87 6.75 13.47
N HIS A 336 26.42 7.87 12.99
CA HIS A 336 26.65 9.02 13.86
C HIS A 336 25.29 9.48 14.37
N SER A 337 25.12 9.52 15.68
CA SER A 337 23.89 10.02 16.29
C SER A 337 23.65 11.44 15.78
N HIS A 338 22.73 11.59 14.82
CA HIS A 338 22.02 12.85 14.71
C HIS A 338 21.40 13.03 16.09
N HIS A 339 21.82 14.10 16.79
CA HIS A 339 21.19 14.50 18.03
C HIS A 339 19.72 14.68 17.71
N ILE A 340 18.91 13.65 17.99
CA ILE A 340 17.45 13.72 17.93
C ILE A 340 17.12 14.96 18.76
N SER A 341 16.58 15.97 18.10
CA SER A 341 16.24 17.20 18.79
C SER A 341 15.28 16.84 19.91
N ARG A 342 15.41 17.47 21.08
CA ARG A 342 14.51 17.22 22.22
C ARG A 342 13.02 17.38 21.81
N ASN A 343 12.75 18.20 20.79
CA ASN A 343 11.43 18.40 20.18
C ASN A 343 10.94 17.18 19.37
N GLU A 344 11.83 16.47 18.71
CA GLU A 344 11.58 15.34 17.81
C GLU A 344 11.19 14.07 18.58
N MET A 345 11.93 13.78 19.66
CA MET A 345 11.59 12.72 20.60
C MET A 345 10.24 12.99 21.29
N THR A 346 9.88 14.25 21.47
CA THR A 346 8.61 14.69 22.06
C THR A 346 7.43 14.52 21.08
N ARG A 347 7.64 14.80 19.79
CA ARG A 347 6.62 14.57 18.73
C ARG A 347 6.31 13.09 18.52
N LYS A 348 7.33 12.24 18.38
CA LYS A 348 7.16 10.78 18.25
C LYS A 348 6.47 10.17 19.47
N ARG A 349 6.83 10.62 20.69
CA ARG A 349 6.12 10.24 21.93
C ARG A 349 4.65 10.64 21.91
N ARG A 350 4.33 11.88 21.53
CA ARG A 350 2.94 12.36 21.46
C ARG A 350 2.08 11.57 20.47
N ARG A 351 2.61 11.22 19.29
CA ARG A 351 1.87 10.40 18.31
C ARG A 351 1.64 8.98 18.80
N ALA A 352 2.66 8.32 19.34
CA ALA A 352 2.51 7.00 19.95
C ALA A 352 1.52 7.02 21.13
N GLU A 353 1.51 8.09 21.90
CA GLU A 353 0.56 8.32 22.98
C GLU A 353 -0.86 8.54 22.47
N THR A 354 -1.04 9.28 21.37
CA THR A 354 -2.35 9.45 20.71
C THR A 354 -2.90 8.12 20.22
N ILE A 355 -2.09 7.31 19.53
CA ILE A 355 -2.51 5.98 19.06
C ILE A 355 -2.90 5.10 20.25
N ARG A 356 -2.10 5.12 21.32
CA ARG A 356 -2.42 4.37 22.55
C ARG A 356 -3.76 4.82 23.15
N GLN A 357 -4.00 6.12 23.22
CA GLN A 357 -5.27 6.67 23.73
C GLN A 357 -6.48 6.25 22.89
N LEU A 358 -6.37 6.27 21.56
CA LEU A 358 -7.45 5.81 20.68
C LEU A 358 -7.72 4.31 20.88
N LEU A 359 -6.68 3.48 20.94
CA LEU A 359 -6.81 2.05 21.22
C LEU A 359 -7.38 1.77 22.62
N ASP A 360 -7.04 2.58 23.62
CA ASP A 360 -7.59 2.46 24.96
C ASP A 360 -9.07 2.87 25.01
N MET A 361 -9.49 3.84 24.20
CA MET A 361 -10.92 4.15 24.00
C MET A 361 -11.66 2.99 23.34
N GLU A 362 -11.09 2.38 22.31
CA GLU A 362 -11.68 1.19 21.66
C GLU A 362 -11.80 0.02 22.62
N ARG A 363 -10.77 -0.24 23.43
CA ARG A 363 -10.81 -1.26 24.50
C ARG A 363 -11.86 -0.97 25.58
N ALA A 364 -12.14 0.30 25.85
CA ALA A 364 -13.20 0.72 26.75
C ALA A 364 -14.61 0.60 26.13
N GLY A 365 -14.70 0.18 24.86
CA GLY A 365 -15.96 -0.08 24.14
C GLY A 365 -16.44 1.07 23.27
N ALA A 366 -15.64 2.11 23.07
CA ALA A 366 -15.97 3.18 22.11
C ALA A 366 -15.69 2.71 20.67
N GLU A 367 -16.54 3.10 19.72
CA GLU A 367 -16.22 2.99 18.30
C GLU A 367 -15.49 4.26 17.85
N VAL A 368 -14.26 4.13 17.35
CA VAL A 368 -13.43 5.26 16.92
C VAL A 368 -13.20 5.19 15.42
N LYS A 369 -13.85 6.09 14.67
CA LYS A 369 -13.68 6.18 13.22
C LYS A 369 -12.80 7.38 12.87
N ILE A 370 -11.64 7.11 12.27
CA ILE A 370 -10.73 8.15 11.78
C ILE A 370 -11.08 8.44 10.32
N CYS A 371 -11.39 9.70 10.00
CA CYS A 371 -11.74 10.14 8.66
C CYS A 371 -10.82 11.26 8.20
N THR A 372 -10.24 11.12 7.01
CA THR A 372 -9.42 12.16 6.38
C THR A 372 -10.28 12.93 5.40
N VAL A 373 -10.88 14.03 5.87
CA VAL A 373 -11.75 14.90 5.07
C VAL A 373 -11.38 16.35 5.37
N ASP A 374 -11.18 17.16 4.33
CA ASP A 374 -11.06 18.61 4.49
C ASP A 374 -12.43 19.19 4.85
N VAL A 375 -12.53 19.82 6.02
CA VAL A 375 -13.77 20.46 6.51
C VAL A 375 -14.29 21.53 5.55
N CYS A 376 -13.43 22.09 4.68
CA CYS A 376 -13.80 23.10 3.71
C CYS A 376 -14.50 22.53 2.47
N ASP A 377 -14.41 21.21 2.23
CA ASP A 377 -15.09 20.54 1.13
C ASP A 377 -16.51 20.12 1.55
N VAL A 378 -17.49 20.95 1.17
CA VAL A 378 -18.90 20.73 1.48
C VAL A 378 -19.40 19.37 0.96
N THR A 379 -18.95 18.94 -0.22
CA THR A 379 -19.41 17.70 -0.85
C THR A 379 -18.87 16.49 -0.10
N ALA A 380 -17.59 16.52 0.25
CA ALA A 380 -16.96 15.48 1.06
C ALA A 380 -17.54 15.44 2.48
N MET A 381 -17.80 16.59 3.10
CA MET A 381 -18.42 16.69 4.42
C MET A 381 -19.87 16.19 4.42
N GLN A 382 -20.65 16.47 3.38
CA GLN A 382 -21.99 15.90 3.21
C GLN A 382 -21.95 14.39 3.03
N LYS A 383 -20.96 13.86 2.31
CA LYS A 383 -20.75 12.42 2.18
C LYS A 383 -20.40 11.82 3.55
N LEU A 384 -19.45 12.42 4.25
CA LEU A 384 -19.04 11.98 5.59
C LEU A 384 -20.22 11.94 6.55
N ALA A 385 -21.04 13.00 6.60
CA ALA A 385 -22.24 13.07 7.45
C ALA A 385 -23.23 11.93 7.16
N ARG A 386 -23.35 11.48 5.91
CA ARG A 386 -24.17 10.30 5.57
C ARG A 386 -23.51 8.98 6.01
N ASP A 387 -22.19 8.88 5.87
CA ASP A 387 -21.43 7.65 6.12
C ASP A 387 -21.19 7.36 7.62
N ILE A 388 -21.31 8.37 8.49
CA ILE A 388 -21.15 8.21 9.95
C ILE A 388 -22.48 8.04 10.70
N GLY A 389 -23.62 8.23 10.03
CA GLY A 389 -24.94 8.13 10.66
C GLY A 389 -25.32 9.37 11.49
N PRO A 390 -26.29 9.25 12.42
CA PRO A 390 -26.80 10.39 13.18
C PRO A 390 -25.72 11.01 14.08
N VAL A 391 -25.63 12.33 14.06
CA VAL A 391 -24.66 13.10 14.85
C VAL A 391 -25.39 13.80 15.99
N ASN A 392 -24.89 13.66 17.21
CA ASN A 392 -25.44 14.35 18.39
C ASN A 392 -24.78 15.69 18.65
N GLY A 393 -23.49 15.83 18.38
CA GLY A 393 -22.78 17.06 18.65
C GLY A 393 -21.51 17.20 17.83
N VAL A 394 -21.06 18.43 17.67
CA VAL A 394 -19.87 18.78 16.88
C VAL A 394 -18.92 19.60 17.74
N PHE A 395 -17.65 19.19 17.77
CA PHE A 395 -16.54 20.00 18.26
C PHE A 395 -15.73 20.49 17.06
N HIS A 396 -15.79 21.79 16.76
CA HIS A 396 -15.03 22.38 15.66
C HIS A 396 -13.73 22.99 16.20
N ALA A 397 -12.66 22.19 16.16
CA ALA A 397 -11.31 22.55 16.62
C ALA A 397 -10.29 22.69 15.47
N ALA A 398 -10.76 22.81 14.22
CA ALA A 398 -9.89 22.94 13.06
C ALA A 398 -9.16 24.29 13.04
N ALA A 399 -7.85 24.25 12.78
CA ALA A 399 -7.02 25.43 12.64
C ALA A 399 -5.75 25.09 11.83
N SER A 400 -5.27 26.04 11.05
CA SER A 400 -3.97 26.01 10.37
C SER A 400 -2.95 26.85 11.17
N ASP A 401 -1.67 26.68 10.89
CA ASP A 401 -0.58 27.40 11.58
C ASP A 401 0.27 28.16 10.56
N SER A 402 -0.21 29.31 10.09
CA SER A 402 0.49 30.19 9.15
C SER A 402 0.68 31.60 9.71
N ARG A 403 0.98 31.67 11.01
CA ARG A 403 1.11 32.92 11.78
C ARG A 403 2.32 33.72 11.34
N GLY A 404 2.23 35.04 11.44
CA GLY A 404 3.30 35.94 11.02
C GLY A 404 2.90 37.41 11.10
N TYR A 405 3.91 38.28 11.22
CA TYR A 405 3.69 39.72 11.16
C TYR A 405 3.05 40.15 9.84
N LEU A 406 2.29 41.24 9.88
CA LEU A 406 1.64 41.79 8.69
C LEU A 406 2.61 42.02 7.52
N ALA A 407 3.88 42.33 7.81
CA ALA A 407 4.92 42.57 6.81
C ALA A 407 5.31 41.33 5.99
N ILE A 408 5.05 40.12 6.50
CA ILE A 408 5.41 38.83 5.87
C ILE A 408 4.18 37.98 5.56
N GLN A 409 2.98 38.52 5.82
CA GLN A 409 1.72 37.92 5.46
C GLN A 409 1.38 38.26 4.01
N ASP A 410 0.99 37.24 3.26
CA ASP A 410 0.42 37.38 1.93
C ASP A 410 -1.04 36.91 1.93
N GLN A 411 -1.71 37.12 0.79
CA GLN A 411 -3.11 36.74 0.63
C GLN A 411 -3.33 35.23 0.80
N GLN A 412 -2.40 34.39 0.33
CA GLN A 412 -2.52 32.94 0.37
C GLN A 412 -2.40 32.41 1.81
N ARG A 413 -1.44 32.90 2.58
CA ARG A 413 -1.25 32.57 4.01
C ARG A 413 -2.42 33.05 4.86
N SER A 414 -2.90 34.27 4.61
CA SER A 414 -4.07 34.81 5.31
C SER A 414 -5.32 34.00 5.01
N LEU A 415 -5.51 33.62 3.75
CA LEU A 415 -6.63 32.77 3.35
C LEU A 415 -6.53 31.39 4.02
N ALA A 416 -5.34 30.79 4.08
CA ALA A 416 -5.11 29.53 4.75
C ALA A 416 -5.44 29.56 6.25
N GLU A 417 -5.21 30.68 6.96
CA GLU A 417 -5.62 30.85 8.37
C GLU A 417 -7.13 30.99 8.56
N LEU A 418 -7.79 31.70 7.65
CA LEU A 418 -9.24 31.93 7.70
C LEU A 418 -10.01 30.66 7.34
N GLN A 419 -9.53 29.92 6.33
CA GLN A 419 -10.25 28.81 5.70
C GLN A 419 -10.85 27.79 6.68
N PRO A 420 -10.08 27.18 7.60
CA PRO A 420 -10.62 26.11 8.44
C PRO A 420 -11.72 26.60 9.38
N LYS A 421 -11.67 27.85 9.85
CA LYS A 421 -12.65 28.40 10.80
C LYS A 421 -13.82 29.09 10.11
N VAL A 422 -13.58 29.79 9.01
CA VAL A 422 -14.62 30.52 8.29
C VAL A 422 -15.33 29.59 7.32
N GLN A 423 -14.64 29.15 6.26
CA GLN A 423 -15.19 28.24 5.27
C GLN A 423 -15.55 26.88 5.88
N GLY A 424 -14.75 26.36 6.81
CA GLY A 424 -15.05 25.09 7.49
C GLY A 424 -16.33 25.14 8.33
N THR A 425 -16.58 26.24 9.06
CA THR A 425 -17.84 26.38 9.83
C THR A 425 -19.04 26.54 8.90
N LEU A 426 -18.91 27.28 7.80
CA LEU A 426 -19.95 27.37 6.78
C LEU A 426 -20.23 26.01 6.16
N ALA A 427 -19.20 25.26 5.78
CA ALA A 427 -19.35 23.94 5.21
C ALA A 427 -20.05 22.99 6.20
N LEU A 428 -19.68 22.99 7.48
CA LEU A 428 -20.35 22.24 8.52
C LEU A 428 -21.85 22.56 8.60
N GLN A 429 -22.23 23.84 8.57
CA GLN A 429 -23.63 24.26 8.57
C GLN A 429 -24.41 23.79 7.32
N HIS A 430 -23.75 23.70 6.16
CA HIS A 430 -24.36 23.19 4.93
C HIS A 430 -24.41 21.65 4.87
N SER A 431 -23.56 20.98 5.63
CA SER A 431 -23.46 19.52 5.64
C SER A 431 -24.33 18.87 6.72
N ILE A 432 -24.54 19.55 7.85
CA ILE A 432 -25.28 19.05 9.00
C ILE A 432 -26.26 20.14 9.48
N ASP A 433 -27.54 19.79 9.64
CA ASP A 433 -28.51 20.71 10.22
C ASP A 433 -28.23 20.89 11.72
N PHE A 434 -27.72 22.06 12.10
CA PHE A 434 -27.38 22.37 13.49
C PHE A 434 -28.58 22.34 14.44
N LYS A 435 -29.82 22.44 13.93
CA LYS A 435 -31.02 22.31 14.77
C LYS A 435 -31.25 20.89 15.26
N THR A 436 -30.69 19.88 14.59
CA THR A 436 -30.82 18.48 15.01
C THR A 436 -29.74 18.07 16.02
N LEU A 437 -28.77 18.93 16.28
CA LEU A 437 -27.65 18.65 17.18
C LEU A 437 -27.98 19.12 18.61
N ASP A 438 -27.50 18.36 19.59
CA ASP A 438 -27.53 18.74 21.01
C ASP A 438 -26.65 19.97 21.27
N PHE A 439 -25.52 20.07 20.55
CA PHE A 439 -24.63 21.22 20.58
C PHE A 439 -23.69 21.30 19.36
N VAL A 440 -23.22 22.51 19.06
CA VAL A 440 -22.04 22.79 18.23
C VAL A 440 -21.10 23.66 19.04
N LEU A 441 -19.87 23.21 19.28
CA LEU A 441 -18.88 23.94 20.05
C LEU A 441 -17.72 24.36 19.15
N LEU A 442 -17.65 25.66 18.88
CA LEU A 442 -16.62 26.31 18.08
C LEU A 442 -15.47 26.73 19.00
N PHE A 443 -14.27 26.22 18.73
CA PHE A 443 -13.08 26.57 19.50
C PHE A 443 -12.56 27.92 19.00
N SER A 444 -12.99 29.00 19.64
CA SER A 444 -12.47 30.35 19.44
C SER A 444 -11.20 30.56 20.29
N SER A 445 -10.80 31.81 20.53
CA SER A 445 -9.60 32.14 21.31
C SER A 445 -9.75 33.49 21.99
N LEU A 446 -9.18 33.63 23.19
CA LEU A 446 -9.03 34.93 23.85
C LEU A 446 -8.39 36.00 22.95
N ASN A 447 -7.56 35.61 21.96
CA ASN A 447 -6.99 36.54 20.99
C ASN A 447 -8.04 37.30 20.16
N ALA A 448 -9.25 36.76 19.98
CA ALA A 448 -10.36 37.48 19.35
C ALA A 448 -10.75 38.75 20.14
N ILE A 449 -10.57 38.71 21.46
CA ILE A 449 -10.91 39.79 22.38
C ILE A 449 -9.68 40.66 22.71
N THR A 450 -8.55 40.03 23.02
CA THR A 450 -7.34 40.71 23.50
C THR A 450 -6.39 41.13 22.38
N GLY A 451 -6.56 40.56 21.18
CA GLY A 451 -5.56 40.61 20.11
C GLY A 451 -4.34 39.73 20.41
N GLY A 452 -3.44 39.62 19.43
CA GLY A 452 -2.15 38.95 19.56
C GLY A 452 -1.15 39.41 18.51
N GLN A 453 0.12 39.59 18.88
CA GLN A 453 1.15 39.99 17.93
C GLN A 453 1.35 38.92 16.85
N GLY A 454 1.35 39.32 15.57
CA GLY A 454 1.58 38.40 14.44
C GLY A 454 0.42 37.44 14.12
N ASN A 455 -0.77 37.67 14.68
CA ASN A 455 -1.92 36.77 14.56
C ASN A 455 -3.13 37.44 13.89
N ILE A 456 -2.93 38.29 12.87
CA ILE A 456 -4.04 39.09 12.34
C ILE A 456 -5.15 38.24 11.71
N ALA A 457 -4.80 37.29 10.84
CA ALA A 457 -5.78 36.43 10.17
C ALA A 457 -6.37 35.40 11.14
N TYR A 458 -5.57 34.80 12.02
CA TYR A 458 -6.06 33.99 13.15
C TYR A 458 -7.05 34.74 14.04
N THR A 459 -6.77 36.00 14.41
CA THR A 459 -7.67 36.83 15.22
C THR A 459 -8.98 37.05 14.47
N ALA A 460 -8.92 37.45 13.19
CA ALA A 460 -10.10 37.63 12.37
C ALA A 460 -10.93 36.34 12.22
N ALA A 461 -10.27 35.18 12.09
CA ALA A 461 -10.91 33.88 11.99
C ALA A 461 -11.70 33.52 13.27
N ASN A 462 -11.15 33.84 14.44
CA ASN A 462 -11.84 33.60 15.72
C ASN A 462 -12.95 34.62 15.97
N CYS A 463 -12.75 35.90 15.65
CA CYS A 463 -13.82 36.91 15.68
C CYS A 463 -15.01 36.50 14.79
N TYR A 464 -14.75 35.84 13.65
CA TYR A 464 -15.81 35.27 12.83
C TYR A 464 -16.59 34.18 13.57
N LEU A 465 -15.92 33.23 14.25
CA LEU A 465 -16.61 32.19 15.03
C LEU A 465 -17.51 32.78 16.11
N ASP A 466 -17.03 33.81 16.81
CA ASP A 466 -17.78 34.52 17.85
C ASP A 466 -19.04 35.16 17.26
N ALA A 467 -18.89 35.91 16.17
CA ALA A 467 -20.00 36.54 15.46
C ALA A 467 -20.96 35.50 14.89
N PHE A 468 -20.45 34.37 14.41
CA PHE A 468 -21.25 33.29 13.84
C PHE A 468 -22.10 32.58 14.88
N ALA A 469 -21.58 32.33 16.09
CA ALA A 469 -22.37 31.76 17.19
C ALA A 469 -23.50 32.71 17.61
N GLN A 470 -23.23 34.02 17.68
CA GLN A 470 -24.24 35.05 17.93
C GLN A 470 -25.31 35.09 16.82
N TYR A 471 -24.89 35.01 15.57
CA TYR A 471 -25.78 34.93 14.42
C TYR A 471 -26.69 33.70 14.49
N CYS A 472 -26.13 32.51 14.77
CA CYS A 472 -26.91 31.29 14.92
C CYS A 472 -27.95 31.41 16.03
N ARG A 473 -27.61 32.08 17.14
CA ARG A 473 -28.55 32.34 18.24
C ARG A 473 -29.68 33.28 17.82
N GLN A 474 -29.38 34.34 17.06
CA GLN A 474 -30.39 35.30 16.58
C GLN A 474 -31.33 34.68 15.54
N GLN A 475 -30.83 33.75 14.72
CA GLN A 475 -31.59 33.06 13.67
C GLN A 475 -32.20 31.72 14.11
N ASP A 476 -32.06 31.37 15.40
CA ASP A 476 -32.52 30.11 15.96
C ASP A 476 -32.03 28.86 15.19
N LEU A 477 -30.73 28.84 14.85
CA LEU A 477 -30.07 27.79 14.07
C LEU A 477 -29.47 26.67 14.94
N GLY A 478 -30.00 26.45 16.15
CA GLY A 478 -29.53 25.43 17.08
C GLY A 478 -28.64 25.97 18.20
N ARG A 479 -28.06 25.05 18.99
CA ARG A 479 -27.23 25.36 20.17
C ARG A 479 -25.76 25.47 19.79
N VAL A 480 -25.38 26.63 19.25
CA VAL A 480 -24.01 26.94 18.84
C VAL A 480 -23.30 27.79 19.89
N TYR A 481 -22.12 27.34 20.32
CA TYR A 481 -21.29 27.98 21.33
C TYR A 481 -19.92 28.32 20.73
N ALA A 482 -19.54 29.60 20.74
CA ALA A 482 -18.15 30.02 20.58
C ALA A 482 -17.49 30.10 21.95
N VAL A 483 -16.35 29.43 22.12
CA VAL A 483 -15.60 29.46 23.38
C VAL A 483 -14.25 30.10 23.17
N ASP A 484 -14.04 31.25 23.82
CA ASP A 484 -12.79 32.00 23.79
C ASP A 484 -11.82 31.40 24.80
N TRP A 485 -11.06 30.41 24.33
CA TRP A 485 -10.13 29.67 25.16
C TRP A 485 -8.88 30.47 25.51
N ASP A 486 -8.50 30.38 26.77
CA ASP A 486 -7.12 30.62 27.22
C ASP A 486 -6.16 29.57 26.61
N ARG A 487 -4.87 29.82 26.73
CA ARG A 487 -3.83 28.93 26.20
C ARG A 487 -3.86 27.58 26.92
N TRP A 488 -4.08 26.50 26.18
CA TRP A 488 -4.01 25.13 26.71
C TRP A 488 -2.55 24.74 27.02
N GLN A 489 -2.32 24.14 28.19
CA GLN A 489 -0.96 23.78 28.66
C GLN A 489 -0.42 22.47 28.08
N SER A 490 -1.32 21.58 27.66
CA SER A 490 -1.03 20.15 27.41
C SER A 490 -1.26 19.75 25.95
N ILE A 491 -2.03 20.53 25.18
CA ILE A 491 -2.53 20.10 23.87
C ILE A 491 -2.45 21.18 22.78
N GLY A 492 -2.35 20.71 21.54
CA GLY A 492 -2.59 21.51 20.32
C GLY A 492 -1.52 22.55 19.98
N GLN A 493 -1.93 23.52 19.15
CA GLN A 493 -1.06 24.60 18.64
C GLN A 493 -0.52 25.53 19.74
N ALA A 494 -1.12 25.52 20.93
CA ALA A 494 -0.70 26.29 22.09
C ALA A 494 0.68 25.85 22.59
N VAL A 495 0.91 24.53 22.71
CA VAL A 495 2.22 24.01 23.14
C VAL A 495 3.30 24.25 22.07
N ALA A 496 2.97 24.06 20.79
CA ALA A 496 3.89 24.36 19.69
C ALA A 496 4.27 25.85 19.63
N PHE A 497 3.36 26.74 20.06
CA PHE A 497 3.65 28.15 20.22
C PHE A 497 4.57 28.43 21.42
N GLU A 498 4.31 27.83 22.59
CA GLU A 498 5.20 27.95 23.75
C GLU A 498 6.61 27.45 23.45
N ASP A 499 6.73 26.30 22.78
CA ASP A 499 8.02 25.75 22.37
C ASP A 499 8.74 26.72 21.42
N ARG A 500 8.03 27.34 20.46
CA ARG A 500 8.61 28.35 19.57
C ARG A 500 9.08 29.59 20.32
N VAL A 501 8.28 30.11 21.26
CA VAL A 501 8.64 31.28 22.07
C VAL A 501 9.83 30.95 22.97
N LEU A 502 9.83 29.79 23.62
CA LEU A 502 10.94 29.34 24.45
C LEU A 502 12.22 29.17 23.63
N ASN A 503 12.13 28.60 22.43
CA ASN A 503 13.29 28.37 21.57
C ASN A 503 13.82 29.65 20.91
N SER A 504 12.96 30.61 20.58
CA SER A 504 13.37 31.87 19.92
C SER A 504 13.83 32.94 20.91
N SER A 505 13.30 32.94 22.13
CA SER A 505 13.52 34.03 23.11
C SER A 505 14.02 33.60 24.48
N GLY A 506 14.04 32.31 24.79
CA GLY A 506 14.38 31.78 26.11
C GLY A 506 13.33 32.02 27.19
N VAL A 507 12.19 32.66 26.87
CA VAL A 507 11.11 32.95 27.82
C VAL A 507 10.12 31.80 27.85
N LYS A 508 9.87 31.26 29.05
CA LYS A 508 8.78 30.31 29.28
C LYS A 508 7.50 31.08 29.62
N LEU A 509 6.42 30.81 28.90
CA LEU A 509 5.12 31.44 29.16
C LEU A 509 4.46 30.79 30.38
N GLU A 510 4.18 31.58 31.41
CA GLU A 510 3.41 31.14 32.59
C GLU A 510 1.90 31.29 32.35
N GLY A 511 1.10 30.52 33.10
CA GLY A 511 -0.37 30.55 33.02
C GLY A 511 -0.97 29.58 32.01
N GLY A 512 -2.23 29.82 31.65
CA GLY A 512 -3.03 28.95 30.77
C GLY A 512 -3.92 27.95 31.52
N ILE A 513 -4.71 27.22 30.74
CA ILE A 513 -5.71 26.24 31.18
C ILE A 513 -5.16 24.81 31.15
N SER A 514 -5.41 24.07 32.23
CA SER A 514 -5.13 22.62 32.31
C SER A 514 -6.24 21.78 31.68
N ASP A 515 -5.97 20.53 31.34
CA ASP A 515 -6.99 19.62 30.77
C ASP A 515 -8.23 19.49 31.66
N ALA A 516 -8.04 19.33 32.97
CA ALA A 516 -9.15 19.19 33.91
C ALA A 516 -10.03 20.46 33.96
N GLU A 517 -9.41 21.64 33.96
CA GLU A 517 -10.13 22.92 33.90
C GLU A 517 -10.85 23.10 32.55
N GLY A 518 -10.22 22.68 31.45
CA GLY A 518 -10.81 22.72 30.11
C GLY A 518 -12.05 21.83 29.99
N PHE A 519 -11.97 20.58 30.43
CA PHE A 519 -13.12 19.67 30.42
C PHE A 519 -14.25 20.14 31.35
N GLU A 520 -13.93 20.70 32.52
CA GLU A 520 -14.93 21.31 33.40
C GLU A 520 -15.57 22.54 32.74
N ALA A 521 -14.79 23.37 32.05
CA ALA A 521 -15.31 24.51 31.31
C ALA A 521 -16.27 24.05 30.19
N ILE A 522 -15.94 23.00 29.44
CA ILE A 522 -16.84 22.41 28.43
C ILE A 522 -18.18 22.02 29.07
N ARG A 523 -18.18 21.33 30.22
CA ARG A 523 -19.43 20.96 30.91
C ARG A 523 -20.29 22.17 31.27
N ARG A 524 -19.68 23.27 31.71
CA ARG A 524 -20.39 24.52 32.04
C ARG A 524 -20.89 25.25 30.79
N VAL A 525 -20.11 25.26 29.72
CA VAL A 525 -20.49 25.85 28.43
C VAL A 525 -21.74 25.17 27.89
N LEU A 526 -21.80 23.83 27.90
CA LEU A 526 -22.92 23.08 27.33
C LEU A 526 -24.27 23.31 28.03
N ILE A 527 -24.26 23.85 29.27
CA ILE A 527 -25.48 24.24 30.01
C ILE A 527 -25.68 25.76 30.06
N SER A 528 -24.79 26.53 29.44
CA SER A 528 -24.83 27.99 29.45
C SER A 528 -25.95 28.51 28.55
N PRO A 529 -26.66 29.58 28.94
CA PRO A 529 -27.61 30.26 28.06
C PRO A 529 -26.93 31.19 27.04
N TYR A 530 -25.61 31.42 27.16
CA TYR A 530 -24.88 32.37 26.33
C TYR A 530 -24.23 31.67 25.13
N PRO A 531 -24.35 32.22 23.91
CA PRO A 531 -23.75 31.63 22.70
C PRO A 531 -22.23 31.89 22.59
N GLN A 532 -21.69 32.79 23.41
CA GLN A 532 -20.26 33.06 23.50
C GLN A 532 -19.82 33.03 24.95
N ILE A 533 -18.79 32.26 25.27
CA ILE A 533 -18.24 32.12 26.61
C ILE A 533 -16.75 32.36 26.59
N LEU A 534 -16.30 33.25 27.47
CA LEU A 534 -14.89 33.50 27.69
C LEU A 534 -14.36 32.62 28.82
N VAL A 535 -13.32 31.85 28.54
CA VAL A 535 -12.64 31.01 29.52
C VAL A 535 -11.26 31.59 29.77
N ASN A 536 -11.11 32.28 30.90
CA ASN A 536 -9.85 32.89 31.31
C ASN A 536 -9.49 32.43 32.72
N THR A 537 -8.28 31.91 32.88
CA THR A 537 -7.79 31.38 34.16
C THR A 537 -7.30 32.46 35.12
N GLY A 538 -7.22 33.72 34.68
CA GLY A 538 -6.67 34.84 35.43
C GLY A 538 -5.15 34.78 35.61
N ARG A 539 -4.48 33.75 35.08
CA ARG A 539 -3.04 33.55 35.13
C ARG A 539 -2.43 34.18 33.88
N ALA A 540 -2.15 35.48 33.95
CA ALA A 540 -1.63 36.24 32.81
C ALA A 540 -0.26 35.70 32.37
N ALA A 541 -0.11 35.42 31.06
CA ALA A 541 1.19 35.20 30.46
C ALA A 541 1.95 36.54 30.38
N GLY A 542 3.25 36.53 30.68
CA GLY A 542 4.12 37.69 30.47
C GLY A 542 4.20 38.11 28.99
N PRO A 543 4.79 39.28 28.67
CA PRO A 543 4.87 39.78 27.30
C PRO A 543 5.61 38.82 26.35
N VAL A 544 5.03 38.57 25.17
CA VAL A 544 5.59 37.68 24.13
C VAL A 544 6.55 38.46 23.20
N PRO A 545 7.78 37.96 22.94
CA PRO A 545 8.75 38.59 22.04
C PRO A 545 8.60 38.25 20.52
N PRO A 546 9.24 39.00 19.58
CA PRO A 546 9.05 38.88 18.11
C PRO A 546 9.72 37.69 17.35
N MET A 547 9.20 37.26 16.18
CA MET A 547 9.72 36.14 15.29
C MET A 547 9.90 36.45 13.75
N PRO A 548 10.73 35.68 12.95
CA PRO A 548 11.02 35.85 11.48
C PRO A 548 10.43 34.80 10.45
N ALA A 549 10.59 34.92 9.09
CA ALA A 549 9.83 34.26 7.95
C ALA A 549 10.62 33.45 6.83
N ALA A 550 9.98 32.61 5.94
CA ALA A 550 10.58 31.77 4.81
C ALA A 550 9.68 31.49 3.51
N GLU A 551 10.20 31.01 2.33
CA GLU A 551 9.59 30.91 0.91
C GLU A 551 9.85 29.60 0.02
N ASP A 552 9.23 29.41 -1.21
CA ASP A 552 8.91 28.14 -2.03
C ASP A 552 9.01 28.19 -3.65
N ASN A 553 8.93 27.07 -4.46
CA ASN A 553 8.71 26.95 -5.99
C ASN A 553 8.51 25.51 -6.72
N GLY A 554 7.83 25.35 -7.92
CA GLY A 554 7.32 24.08 -8.65
C GLY A 554 7.60 23.70 -10.20
N SER A 555 6.85 22.73 -10.91
CA SER A 555 7.19 21.84 -12.16
C SER A 555 6.07 21.33 -13.24
N THR A 556 6.41 20.59 -14.40
CA THR A 556 5.59 19.78 -15.48
C THR A 556 6.32 18.62 -16.38
N GLY A 557 5.65 17.56 -17.04
CA GLY A 557 6.06 16.13 -17.53
C GLY A 557 6.71 15.63 -18.93
N HIS A 558 6.70 14.29 -19.37
CA HIS A 558 7.79 13.52 -20.17
C HIS A 558 7.59 12.67 -21.53
N GLN A 559 8.70 12.21 -22.20
CA GLN A 559 8.90 11.65 -23.60
C GLN A 559 9.56 10.22 -23.76
N ARG A 560 9.66 9.64 -25.00
CA ARG A 560 10.28 8.31 -25.38
C ARG A 560 11.70 8.14 -24.77
N PRO A 561 12.00 7.03 -24.08
CA PRO A 561 13.34 6.80 -23.54
C PRO A 561 14.40 6.74 -24.65
N HIS A 562 15.55 7.36 -24.44
CA HIS A 562 16.69 7.27 -25.35
C HIS A 562 17.23 5.82 -25.38
N SER A 563 16.83 5.02 -26.39
CA SER A 563 17.40 3.70 -26.65
C SER A 563 18.57 3.79 -27.65
N LEU A 564 19.51 2.84 -27.58
CA LEU A 564 20.76 2.79 -28.35
C LEU A 564 20.57 2.47 -29.86
N GLN A 565 19.33 2.46 -30.39
CA GLN A 565 19.02 2.15 -31.79
C GLN A 565 18.27 3.30 -32.48
N ALA A 566 18.62 3.57 -33.73
CA ALA A 566 17.94 4.57 -34.55
C ALA A 566 16.49 4.13 -34.83
N TYR A 567 15.54 5.04 -34.67
CA TYR A 567 14.13 4.80 -34.97
C TYR A 567 13.93 4.34 -36.42
N ARG A 568 13.22 3.23 -36.60
CA ARG A 568 12.68 2.79 -37.90
C ARG A 568 11.18 2.59 -37.80
N ALA A 569 10.44 3.28 -38.65
CA ALA A 569 8.98 3.23 -38.68
C ALA A 569 8.45 1.93 -39.30
N PRO A 570 7.25 1.46 -38.94
CA PRO A 570 6.58 0.33 -39.58
C PRO A 570 6.38 0.48 -41.09
N GLU A 571 6.95 -0.43 -41.88
CA GLU A 571 6.95 -0.41 -43.34
C GLU A 571 5.85 -1.32 -43.92
N THR A 572 5.62 -2.50 -43.34
CA THR A 572 4.61 -3.46 -43.81
C THR A 572 3.24 -3.30 -43.14
N GLY A 573 2.20 -3.90 -43.73
CA GLY A 573 0.85 -3.91 -43.13
C GLY A 573 0.82 -4.64 -41.79
N MET A 574 1.53 -5.76 -41.69
CA MET A 574 1.66 -6.55 -40.45
C MET A 574 2.44 -5.79 -39.38
N GLU A 575 3.55 -5.14 -39.75
CA GLU A 575 4.32 -4.30 -38.82
C GLU A 575 3.47 -3.15 -38.27
N ARG A 576 2.63 -2.50 -39.09
CA ARG A 576 1.72 -1.44 -38.63
C ARG A 576 0.67 -1.95 -37.65
N GLN A 577 0.10 -3.13 -37.88
CA GLN A 577 -0.88 -3.73 -36.97
C GLN A 577 -0.24 -4.11 -35.63
N ILE A 578 0.93 -4.75 -35.66
CA ILE A 578 1.66 -5.11 -34.43
C ILE A 578 2.11 -3.85 -33.70
N ALA A 579 2.60 -2.82 -34.41
CA ALA A 579 2.98 -1.54 -33.82
C ALA A 579 1.79 -0.83 -33.15
N ALA A 580 0.60 -0.88 -33.75
CA ALA A 580 -0.61 -0.31 -33.15
C ALA A 580 -0.99 -1.03 -31.84
N VAL A 581 -0.94 -2.37 -31.83
CA VAL A 581 -1.18 -3.15 -30.61
C VAL A 581 -0.11 -2.86 -29.56
N TRP A 582 1.16 -2.74 -29.94
CA TRP A 582 2.24 -2.37 -29.04
C TRP A 582 2.05 -0.95 -28.49
N THR A 583 1.69 0.04 -29.31
CA THR A 583 1.37 1.40 -28.83
C THR A 583 0.25 1.39 -27.81
N GLU A 584 -0.82 0.63 -28.07
CA GLU A 584 -1.98 0.59 -27.19
C GLU A 584 -1.68 -0.11 -25.87
N VAL A 585 -0.95 -1.23 -25.90
CA VAL A 585 -0.66 -2.03 -24.71
C VAL A 585 0.54 -1.49 -23.92
N LEU A 586 1.59 -1.02 -24.62
CA LEU A 586 2.79 -0.46 -24.01
C LEU A 586 2.69 1.05 -23.77
N GLY A 587 1.68 1.78 -24.26
CA GLY A 587 1.51 3.22 -23.98
C GLY A 587 2.66 4.13 -24.44
N ILE A 588 3.44 3.70 -25.44
CA ILE A 588 4.57 4.45 -26.00
C ILE A 588 4.15 5.09 -27.32
N ARG A 589 4.46 6.38 -27.51
CA ARG A 589 4.31 7.05 -28.81
C ARG A 589 5.38 6.53 -29.78
N GLU A 590 4.92 5.86 -30.84
CA GLU A 590 5.73 5.42 -32.00
C GLU A 590 6.84 4.39 -31.68
N PRO A 591 6.51 3.11 -31.39
CA PRO A 591 7.51 2.06 -31.27
C PRO A 591 8.20 1.80 -32.61
N GLY A 592 9.52 1.72 -32.61
CA GLY A 592 10.31 1.37 -33.79
C GLY A 592 10.27 -0.13 -34.08
N ILE A 593 10.36 -0.52 -35.35
CA ILE A 593 10.19 -1.95 -35.72
C ILE A 593 11.30 -2.88 -35.20
N ASP A 594 12.47 -2.31 -34.95
CA ASP A 594 13.64 -2.99 -34.42
C ASP A 594 13.75 -2.86 -32.88
N ASP A 595 12.84 -2.10 -32.24
CA ASP A 595 12.82 -1.97 -30.79
C ASP A 595 12.50 -3.34 -30.16
N ASP A 596 13.36 -3.74 -29.22
CA ASP A 596 13.18 -4.98 -28.46
C ASP A 596 12.01 -4.85 -27.48
N PHE A 597 11.14 -5.87 -27.46
CA PHE A 597 9.91 -5.90 -26.67
C PHE A 597 10.18 -5.71 -25.18
N ALA A 598 11.20 -6.37 -24.63
CA ALA A 598 11.59 -6.22 -23.23
C ALA A 598 12.28 -4.84 -22.99
N ALA A 599 13.03 -4.35 -23.97
CA ALA A 599 13.62 -3.01 -23.94
C ALA A 599 12.56 -1.88 -23.95
N LEU A 600 11.37 -2.10 -24.52
CA LEU A 600 10.22 -1.19 -24.40
C LEU A 600 9.35 -1.44 -23.17
N GLY A 601 9.71 -2.41 -22.33
CA GLY A 601 9.02 -2.71 -21.08
C GLY A 601 7.92 -3.74 -21.15
N GLY A 602 7.94 -4.60 -22.18
CA GLY A 602 7.16 -5.82 -22.21
C GLY A 602 7.68 -6.86 -21.21
N ASP A 603 6.74 -7.56 -20.56
CA ASP A 603 6.97 -8.72 -19.69
C ASP A 603 5.99 -9.86 -20.06
N SER A 604 5.95 -10.95 -19.29
CA SER A 604 5.02 -12.06 -19.52
C SER A 604 3.54 -11.65 -19.50
N LEU A 605 3.16 -10.66 -18.69
CA LEU A 605 1.78 -10.20 -18.60
C LEU A 605 1.38 -9.35 -19.83
N ILE A 606 2.27 -8.45 -20.25
CA ILE A 606 2.10 -7.63 -21.45
C ILE A 606 2.19 -8.51 -22.70
N ALA A 607 3.06 -9.51 -22.74
CA ALA A 607 3.13 -10.50 -23.81
C ALA A 607 1.81 -11.24 -23.96
N ILE A 608 1.20 -11.70 -22.86
CA ILE A 608 -0.12 -12.33 -22.89
C ILE A 608 -1.17 -11.38 -23.49
N ARG A 609 -1.19 -10.11 -23.08
CA ARG A 609 -2.14 -9.10 -23.59
C ARG A 609 -1.93 -8.75 -25.07
N VAL A 610 -0.68 -8.52 -25.47
CA VAL A 610 -0.30 -8.27 -26.87
C VAL A 610 -0.70 -9.46 -27.74
N MET A 611 -0.36 -10.68 -27.31
CA MET A 611 -0.68 -11.88 -28.07
C MET A 611 -2.19 -12.15 -28.09
N SER A 612 -2.94 -11.90 -27.01
CA SER A 612 -4.40 -12.01 -27.01
C SER A 612 -5.06 -11.06 -28.01
N ARG A 613 -4.60 -9.79 -28.06
CA ARG A 613 -5.12 -8.81 -29.01
C ARG A 613 -4.73 -9.09 -30.46
N LEU A 614 -3.52 -9.64 -30.67
CA LEU A 614 -3.11 -10.11 -32.00
C LEU A 614 -3.91 -11.34 -32.44
N LYS A 615 -4.26 -12.25 -31.53
CA LYS A 615 -5.17 -13.38 -31.84
C LYS A 615 -6.52 -12.87 -32.34
N GLU A 616 -7.11 -11.91 -31.63
CA GLU A 616 -8.40 -11.32 -31.97
C GLU A 616 -8.35 -10.56 -33.30
N SER A 617 -7.32 -9.72 -33.51
CA SER A 617 -7.22 -8.89 -34.71
C SER A 617 -6.84 -9.65 -35.98
N LEU A 618 -6.10 -10.75 -35.85
CA LEU A 618 -5.64 -11.58 -36.96
C LEU A 618 -6.48 -12.84 -37.18
N ALA A 619 -7.43 -13.13 -36.29
CA ALA A 619 -8.22 -14.38 -36.26
C ALA A 619 -7.34 -15.65 -36.32
N MET A 620 -6.20 -15.64 -35.63
CA MET A 620 -5.22 -16.73 -35.60
C MET A 620 -4.92 -17.14 -34.16
N ASN A 621 -4.71 -18.44 -33.94
CA ASN A 621 -4.25 -18.91 -32.63
C ASN A 621 -2.72 -18.78 -32.51
N LEU A 622 -2.27 -17.77 -31.76
CA LEU A 622 -0.85 -17.44 -31.59
C LEU A 622 -0.35 -17.79 -30.18
N GLU A 623 0.69 -18.61 -30.04
CA GLU A 623 1.24 -18.92 -28.72
C GLU A 623 1.97 -17.72 -28.10
N VAL A 624 1.83 -17.53 -26.78
CA VAL A 624 2.48 -16.41 -26.05
C VAL A 624 3.99 -16.42 -26.20
N ARG A 625 4.58 -17.61 -26.32
CA ARG A 625 6.02 -17.81 -26.53
C ARG A 625 6.56 -17.07 -27.76
N LEU A 626 5.74 -16.86 -28.79
CA LEU A 626 6.15 -16.14 -30.01
C LEU A 626 6.59 -14.70 -29.73
N ALA A 627 6.00 -14.02 -28.73
CA ALA A 627 6.39 -12.66 -28.35
C ALA A 627 7.82 -12.60 -27.78
N PHE A 628 8.30 -13.69 -27.18
CA PHE A 628 9.64 -13.78 -26.60
C PHE A 628 10.68 -14.28 -27.59
N GLU A 629 10.29 -15.22 -28.44
CA GLU A 629 11.16 -15.78 -29.48
C GLU A 629 11.39 -14.78 -30.63
N TYR A 630 10.35 -14.02 -30.97
CA TYR A 630 10.36 -12.97 -32.00
C TYR A 630 10.20 -11.60 -31.35
N ASN A 631 11.21 -11.22 -30.58
CA ASN A 631 11.22 -10.08 -29.65
C ASN A 631 11.19 -8.67 -30.27
N THR A 632 11.00 -8.49 -31.59
CA THR A 632 10.83 -7.17 -32.22
C THR A 632 9.62 -7.19 -33.15
N ILE A 633 9.04 -6.03 -33.44
CA ILE A 633 7.90 -5.92 -34.36
C ILE A 633 8.25 -6.54 -35.73
N ALA A 634 9.44 -6.25 -36.27
CA ALA A 634 9.89 -6.80 -37.55
C ALA A 634 10.00 -8.34 -37.53
N LYS A 635 10.55 -8.92 -36.45
CA LYS A 635 10.69 -10.39 -36.31
C LYS A 635 9.34 -11.06 -36.14
N LEU A 636 8.46 -10.49 -35.30
CA LEU A 636 7.13 -11.03 -35.04
C LEU A 636 6.26 -10.95 -36.29
N ALA A 637 6.30 -9.83 -37.01
CA ALA A 637 5.59 -9.66 -38.28
C ALA A 637 5.96 -10.76 -39.28
N LYS A 638 7.25 -10.98 -39.48
CA LYS A 638 7.76 -12.02 -40.40
C LYS A 638 7.29 -13.43 -40.01
N GLN A 639 7.27 -13.75 -38.72
CA GLN A 639 6.81 -15.06 -38.26
C GLN A 639 5.30 -15.23 -38.45
N VAL A 640 4.52 -14.21 -38.12
CA VAL A 640 3.06 -14.23 -38.30
C VAL A 640 2.71 -14.40 -39.78
N GLU A 641 3.39 -13.67 -40.67
CA GLU A 641 3.25 -13.81 -42.13
C GLU A 641 3.62 -15.23 -42.62
N SER A 642 4.68 -15.83 -42.07
CA SER A 642 5.05 -17.21 -42.38
C SER A 642 3.98 -18.21 -41.94
N LEU A 643 3.36 -18.01 -40.76
CA LEU A 643 2.28 -18.85 -40.26
C LEU A 643 1.02 -18.70 -41.12
N GLN A 644 0.69 -17.49 -41.56
CA GLN A 644 -0.43 -17.23 -42.49
C GLN A 644 -0.22 -17.92 -43.85
N ALA A 645 0.99 -17.84 -44.41
CA ALA A 645 1.32 -18.50 -45.67
C ALA A 645 1.21 -20.04 -45.56
N ALA A 646 1.66 -20.61 -44.44
CA ALA A 646 1.55 -22.06 -44.19
C ALA A 646 0.09 -22.53 -44.08
N LEU A 647 -0.78 -21.74 -43.43
CA LEU A 647 -2.21 -21.99 -43.33
C LEU A 647 -2.91 -21.90 -44.71
N ALA A 648 -2.52 -20.94 -45.55
CA ALA A 648 -3.06 -20.78 -46.90
C ALA A 648 -2.69 -21.94 -47.84
N VAL A 649 -1.46 -22.47 -47.73
CA VAL A 649 -1.00 -23.64 -48.51
C VAL A 649 -1.65 -24.95 -48.02
N SER A 650 -1.96 -25.05 -46.72
CA SER A 650 -2.69 -26.18 -46.14
C SER A 650 -4.17 -26.19 -46.56
N GLY A 651 -4.80 -25.02 -46.71
CA GLY A 651 -6.18 -24.90 -47.21
C GLY A 651 -6.30 -25.25 -48.70
N ALA A 652 -5.35 -24.82 -49.53
CA ALA A 652 -5.33 -25.10 -50.97
C ALA A 652 -5.10 -26.58 -51.34
N ARG A 653 -4.54 -27.39 -50.42
CA ARG A 653 -4.37 -28.84 -50.62
C ARG A 653 -5.60 -29.66 -50.25
N HIS A 654 -6.62 -29.07 -49.63
CA HIS A 654 -7.87 -29.77 -49.29
C HIS A 654 -8.92 -29.69 -50.40
N ASP A 655 -8.83 -28.71 -51.30
CA ASP A 655 -9.79 -28.54 -52.41
C ASP A 655 -9.48 -29.39 -53.66
N ASP A 656 -8.30 -30.02 -53.73
CA ASP A 656 -7.87 -30.85 -54.89
C ASP A 656 -8.09 -32.37 -54.70
N ASP A 657 -8.55 -32.82 -53.52
CA ASP A 657 -8.69 -34.25 -53.16
C ASP A 657 -10.14 -34.73 -52.95
N GLU A 658 -11.16 -33.99 -53.41
CA GLU A 658 -12.54 -34.51 -53.53
C GLU A 658 -12.80 -35.11 -54.92
N MET A 659 -12.21 -36.29 -55.18
CA MET A 659 -12.79 -37.23 -56.15
C MET A 659 -13.84 -38.08 -55.45
N GLU A 660 -15.09 -37.88 -55.89
CA GLU A 660 -16.28 -38.73 -55.79
C GLU A 660 -16.13 -40.03 -54.97
N TYR A 661 -16.83 -40.07 -53.83
CA TYR A 661 -17.43 -41.31 -53.34
C TYR A 661 -18.84 -41.04 -52.85
N GLU A 662 -19.82 -41.38 -53.70
CA GLU A 662 -21.21 -41.52 -53.32
C GLU A 662 -21.39 -42.69 -52.33
N GLY A 663 -22.12 -42.42 -51.25
CA GLY A 663 -23.04 -43.39 -50.68
C GLY A 663 -22.62 -44.10 -49.39
N GLY A 664 -23.49 -43.98 -48.38
CA GLY A 664 -23.77 -45.09 -47.47
C GLY A 664 -23.57 -44.81 -45.99
N VAL A 665 -24.68 -44.40 -45.35
CA VAL A 665 -25.13 -44.79 -44.00
C VAL A 665 -24.27 -45.86 -43.31
N ILE A 666 -23.61 -45.54 -42.18
CA ILE A 666 -24.00 -45.77 -40.76
C ILE A 666 -23.10 -44.88 -39.89
#